data_AF-A0A257U200-F1
#
_entry.id   AF-A0A257U200-F1
#
_cell.length_a   1.000
_cell.length_b   1.000
_cell.length_c   1.000
_cell.angle_alpha   90.00
_cell.angle_beta   90.00
_cell.angle_gamma   90.00
#
_symmetry.space_group_name_H-M   'P 1'
#
loop_
_entity.id
_entity.type
_entity.pdbx_description
1 polymer ?
#
loop_
_entity_poly.entity_id
_entity_poly.type
_entity_poly.pdbx_seq_one_letter_code
_entity_poly.pdbx_strand_id
1 'polypeptide(L)'
;TVSNSAGTLTVSGSHLYADEGSNTLTVTLTDIAPGTATATATGTATVADADVLAPVAATVSATEGTTFTGAVATFSNTGYPTNSASDFTAMIDWGDGSSASVGTVSGSAGTLTVSGSHLYADEGSNLLTVTLIDDAPGTATATAIGTATVAEGDTLTPVGLTISATEATTFSGAVATFTNAGYPTNAASDFAAMIDWGDGSSATLGTVTAAAGTLTVSGSHLYADELTAPASVTLTDDAPGTATATAIGTATVAEGDIFFPISPPVTATEGQAFSGLVASFVPLGAPATLGDFAATIAWGDGTTTAGTIHVTGLGFWNILGNHTYADEGSYQLTITLAEDGPGGTAFTVNNTASVADSDVLAGTGLTLAATEGTTFSGAVATFSNTGYAGNTASDLSATIDWGDGTTGSGTVSGTAGSYTVSGDHTYADEGTFTPVVTLNDLPGGASAAATGTAVAAEADVLHATGVTVNGTQATAFSGTVATFTDTGYPGNLASDFTATIDWGDGTTTSGPVALSGGTYTVEGSHTYSDKGTFTVRVTVDDGSGNVLASVSSSAVMIEDLLPGGAQGTANERFVGEVYREVLGRIVDGNSLQIWTTVLDAGVPRQAVAYAIIAVADAGELRDKIVENAYQTYLHRTADAAGLAYFGQLLAEGGTSQQIAQDLMASDEYYTVRGGGTVDGFVNAVYEDLLDRPIDAGAEAYWANAMAAGRTTRPQFIEAVMQSSEYDHVVIQDFYMTYLHRPADGSGLTMYTDQLAAGVPQNEVLAEILGSSEFFSQVST
;
A
#
# COMPACT_ATOMS: atom_id res chain seq x y z
N THR A 1 -48.22 118.06 85.68
CA THR A 1 -49.05 118.99 86.49
C THR A 1 -48.70 118.84 87.96
N VAL A 2 -48.80 119.90 88.77
CA VAL A 2 -48.46 119.89 90.21
C VAL A 2 -49.69 120.28 91.04
N SER A 3 -49.99 119.57 92.13
CA SER A 3 -51.14 119.84 93.03
C SER A 3 -50.74 119.72 94.51
N ASN A 4 -51.45 120.44 95.40
CA ASN A 4 -51.19 120.46 96.86
C ASN A 4 -52.43 120.03 97.67
N SER A 5 -52.26 119.12 98.63
CA SER A 5 -53.29 118.79 99.63
C SER A 5 -52.67 118.51 101.00
N ALA A 6 -53.11 119.23 102.03
CA ALA A 6 -52.71 119.03 103.44
C ALA A 6 -51.19 118.92 103.68
N GLY A 7 -50.37 119.63 102.90
CA GLY A 7 -48.92 119.69 103.06
C GLY A 7 -48.11 118.78 102.11
N THR A 8 -48.75 118.03 101.22
CA THR A 8 -48.07 117.17 100.22
C THR A 8 -48.22 117.73 98.81
N LEU A 9 -47.11 117.83 98.05
CA LEU A 9 -47.09 118.19 96.63
C LEU A 9 -47.03 116.93 95.74
N THR A 10 -47.95 116.80 94.78
CA THR A 10 -48.00 115.67 93.83
C THR A 10 -47.72 116.15 92.41
N VAL A 11 -46.91 115.41 91.65
CA VAL A 11 -46.60 115.68 90.22
C VAL A 11 -47.11 114.54 89.34
N SER A 12 -47.80 114.88 88.25
CA SER A 12 -48.31 113.90 87.26
C SER A 12 -47.85 114.22 85.83
N GLY A 13 -47.55 113.19 85.03
CA GLY A 13 -47.17 113.26 83.62
C GLY A 13 -47.28 111.87 82.95
N SER A 14 -47.06 111.79 81.64
CA SER A 14 -47.10 110.54 80.85
C SER A 14 -45.89 110.42 79.92
N HIS A 15 -45.38 109.21 79.71
CA HIS A 15 -44.30 108.85 78.77
C HIS A 15 -44.60 107.49 78.15
N LEU A 16 -44.18 107.27 76.89
CA LEU A 16 -44.23 105.96 76.22
C LEU A 16 -42.80 105.44 76.12
N TYR A 17 -42.56 104.24 76.62
CA TYR A 17 -41.27 103.55 76.53
C TYR A 17 -41.26 102.67 75.27
N ALA A 18 -40.11 102.58 74.62
CA ALA A 18 -39.94 101.81 73.39
C ALA A 18 -39.68 100.31 73.63
N ASP A 19 -39.36 99.95 74.87
CA ASP A 19 -38.87 98.63 75.28
C ASP A 19 -39.11 98.48 76.80
N GLU A 20 -39.16 97.26 77.31
CA GLU A 20 -39.34 96.97 78.73
C GLU A 20 -38.09 97.20 79.59
N GLY A 21 -38.27 97.08 80.89
CA GLY A 21 -37.20 97.20 81.87
C GLY A 21 -37.38 98.36 82.85
N SER A 22 -36.37 98.52 83.70
CA SER A 22 -36.38 99.48 84.80
C SER A 22 -35.73 100.80 84.40
N ASN A 23 -36.56 101.76 84.01
CA ASN A 23 -36.13 103.09 83.60
C ASN A 23 -36.13 104.05 84.80
N THR A 24 -35.05 104.78 85.06
CA THR A 24 -35.01 105.76 86.16
C THR A 24 -35.78 107.02 85.77
N LEU A 25 -36.75 107.43 86.61
CA LEU A 25 -37.50 108.67 86.46
C LEU A 25 -37.02 109.68 87.51
N THR A 26 -36.85 110.93 87.10
CA THR A 26 -36.53 112.05 88.01
C THR A 26 -37.58 113.15 87.86
N VAL A 27 -38.11 113.62 88.98
CA VAL A 27 -39.09 114.70 89.05
C VAL A 27 -38.58 115.78 89.99
N THR A 28 -38.40 117.00 89.47
CA THR A 28 -37.95 118.15 90.26
C THR A 28 -39.07 119.17 90.41
N LEU A 29 -39.33 119.55 91.67
CA LEU A 29 -40.21 120.65 92.07
C LEU A 29 -39.36 121.84 92.52
N THR A 30 -39.77 123.03 92.13
CA THR A 30 -39.09 124.29 92.46
C THR A 30 -40.12 125.32 92.92
N ASP A 31 -39.85 125.95 94.05
CA ASP A 31 -40.66 127.02 94.64
C ASP A 31 -40.55 128.30 93.80
N ILE A 32 -41.64 129.07 93.78
CA ILE A 32 -41.76 130.28 92.99
C ILE A 32 -41.34 131.47 93.88
N ALA A 33 -40.53 132.39 93.33
CA ALA A 33 -39.93 133.51 94.07
C ALA A 33 -40.93 134.35 94.89
N PRO A 34 -40.53 134.93 96.05
CA PRO A 34 -39.18 134.98 96.61
C PRO A 34 -38.72 133.70 97.32
N GLY A 35 -39.54 132.64 97.33
CA GLY A 35 -39.13 131.33 97.80
C GLY A 35 -38.01 130.73 96.94
N THR A 36 -37.08 130.00 97.58
CA THR A 36 -35.93 129.37 96.90
C THR A 36 -35.88 127.85 97.10
N ALA A 37 -36.95 127.26 97.65
CA ALA A 37 -36.94 125.84 97.97
C ALA A 37 -37.03 124.98 96.69
N THR A 38 -36.27 123.91 96.61
CA THR A 38 -36.36 122.89 95.55
C THR A 38 -36.38 121.52 96.18
N ALA A 39 -37.16 120.61 95.62
CA ALA A 39 -37.17 119.21 96.01
C ALA A 39 -37.16 118.34 94.75
N THR A 40 -36.26 117.37 94.70
CA THR A 40 -36.24 116.37 93.64
C THR A 40 -36.62 115.02 94.24
N ALA A 41 -37.54 114.35 93.57
CA ALA A 41 -37.86 112.95 93.82
C ALA A 41 -37.35 112.13 92.64
N THR A 42 -36.70 111.02 92.94
CA THR A 42 -36.40 109.98 91.95
C THR A 42 -37.32 108.80 92.19
N GLY A 43 -37.66 108.12 91.10
CA GLY A 43 -38.40 106.88 91.11
C GLY A 43 -37.94 106.00 89.96
N THR A 44 -38.51 104.81 89.88
CA THR A 44 -38.28 103.89 88.77
C THR A 44 -39.60 103.65 88.07
N ALA A 45 -39.61 103.81 86.74
CA ALA A 45 -40.65 103.30 85.89
C ALA A 45 -40.25 101.90 85.47
N THR A 46 -40.92 100.90 86.06
CA THR A 46 -40.80 99.52 85.60
C THR A 46 -41.80 99.33 84.47
N VAL A 47 -41.27 99.22 83.25
CA VAL A 47 -42.04 98.86 82.06
C VAL A 47 -42.02 97.33 82.00
N ALA A 48 -43.21 96.73 81.92
CA ALA A 48 -43.32 95.29 81.77
C ALA A 48 -43.22 94.93 80.29
N ASP A 49 -42.65 93.76 80.03
CA ASP A 49 -42.66 93.08 78.73
C ASP A 49 -44.12 93.02 78.23
N ALA A 50 -44.33 93.60 77.04
CA ALA A 50 -45.63 93.67 76.40
C ALA A 50 -45.73 92.68 75.23
N ASP A 51 -44.72 91.87 74.96
CA ASP A 51 -44.65 91.04 73.78
C ASP A 51 -45.54 89.80 73.90
N VAL A 52 -46.44 89.68 72.93
CA VAL A 52 -47.38 88.56 72.85
C VAL A 52 -47.21 87.92 71.49
N LEU A 53 -46.34 86.92 71.45
CA LEU A 53 -45.94 86.20 70.26
C LEU A 53 -46.91 85.05 69.95
N ALA A 54 -47.57 85.14 68.80
CA ALA A 54 -48.40 84.07 68.25
C ALA A 54 -47.62 83.35 67.12
N PRO A 55 -47.11 82.13 67.34
CA PRO A 55 -46.34 81.39 66.35
C PRO A 55 -47.23 80.72 65.30
N VAL A 56 -46.79 80.75 64.04
CA VAL A 56 -47.36 79.99 62.93
C VAL A 56 -46.21 79.37 62.15
N ALA A 57 -46.11 78.04 62.15
CA ALA A 57 -45.10 77.35 61.35
C ALA A 57 -45.41 77.48 59.86
N ALA A 58 -44.37 77.62 59.04
CA ALA A 58 -44.49 77.49 57.60
C ALA A 58 -44.51 76.00 57.21
N THR A 59 -45.13 75.70 56.06
CA THR A 59 -44.96 74.38 55.44
C THR A 59 -43.58 74.32 54.80
N VAL A 60 -42.72 73.43 55.30
CA VAL A 60 -41.41 73.16 54.70
C VAL A 60 -41.54 71.94 53.81
N SER A 61 -41.27 72.13 52.52
CA SER A 61 -41.15 71.07 51.53
C SER A 61 -39.72 71.06 51.02
N ALA A 62 -39.00 69.99 51.31
CA ALA A 62 -37.63 69.76 50.89
C ALA A 62 -37.56 68.50 50.01
N THR A 63 -36.44 68.31 49.33
CA THR A 63 -36.06 67.05 48.70
C THR A 63 -34.76 66.62 49.35
N GLU A 64 -34.65 65.36 49.74
CA GLU A 64 -33.40 64.84 50.31
C GLU A 64 -32.22 65.05 49.35
N GLY A 65 -31.00 65.09 49.89
CA GLY A 65 -29.80 65.38 49.09
C GLY A 65 -29.73 66.81 48.52
N THR A 66 -30.79 67.61 48.64
CA THR A 66 -30.83 69.02 48.22
C THR A 66 -30.95 69.97 49.41
N THR A 67 -30.14 71.04 49.44
CA THR A 67 -30.23 72.03 50.51
C THR A 67 -31.50 72.87 50.37
N PHE A 68 -32.41 72.76 51.33
CA PHE A 68 -33.52 73.70 51.50
C PHE A 68 -33.00 75.05 51.98
N THR A 69 -33.56 76.14 51.46
CA THR A 69 -33.35 77.50 51.96
C THR A 69 -34.65 78.28 51.87
N GLY A 70 -35.16 78.81 52.99
CA GLY A 70 -36.42 79.54 52.97
C GLY A 70 -36.98 79.88 54.36
N ALA A 71 -38.18 80.46 54.35
CA ALA A 71 -38.93 80.77 55.57
C ALA A 71 -39.48 79.49 56.21
N VAL A 72 -39.32 79.36 57.53
CA VAL A 72 -39.71 78.18 58.32
C VAL A 72 -40.81 78.47 59.35
N ALA A 73 -40.96 79.73 59.77
CA ALA A 73 -42.05 80.16 60.65
C ALA A 73 -42.31 81.65 60.53
N THR A 74 -43.53 82.05 60.92
CA THR A 74 -43.92 83.44 61.13
C THR A 74 -44.46 83.61 62.55
N PHE A 75 -44.24 84.77 63.16
CA PHE A 75 -44.68 85.12 64.49
C PHE A 75 -45.40 86.46 64.43
N SER A 76 -46.60 86.54 64.98
CA SER A 76 -47.28 87.83 65.15
C SER A 76 -47.08 88.33 66.57
N ASN A 77 -46.49 89.52 66.72
CA ASN A 77 -46.44 90.22 68.00
C ASN A 77 -47.62 91.19 68.10
N THR A 78 -48.61 90.83 68.91
CA THR A 78 -49.85 91.62 69.07
C THR A 78 -49.82 92.60 70.23
N GLY A 79 -48.93 92.37 71.19
CA GLY A 79 -48.83 93.21 72.37
C GLY A 79 -47.97 94.46 72.17
N TYR A 80 -46.99 94.40 71.25
CA TYR A 80 -46.28 95.58 70.76
C TYR A 80 -45.93 95.50 69.26
N PRO A 81 -46.87 95.90 68.37
CA PRO A 81 -46.76 95.67 66.93
C PRO A 81 -45.73 96.56 66.22
N THR A 82 -44.96 97.40 66.93
CA THR A 82 -43.91 98.23 66.33
C THR A 82 -42.49 97.70 66.56
N ASN A 83 -42.33 96.54 67.20
CA ASN A 83 -41.01 95.97 67.47
C ASN A 83 -40.18 95.70 66.21
N SER A 84 -38.88 95.90 66.37
CA SER A 84 -37.88 95.63 65.34
C SER A 84 -37.56 94.14 65.35
N ALA A 85 -37.34 93.55 64.18
CA ALA A 85 -36.89 92.16 64.10
C ALA A 85 -35.54 91.91 64.80
N SER A 86 -34.77 92.98 65.08
CA SER A 86 -33.50 92.92 65.80
C SER A 86 -33.60 92.62 67.29
N ASP A 87 -34.77 92.78 67.92
CA ASP A 87 -35.01 92.34 69.32
C ASP A 87 -34.99 90.82 69.42
N PHE A 88 -35.28 90.12 68.32
CA PHE A 88 -35.53 88.68 68.40
C PHE A 88 -34.38 87.86 67.84
N THR A 89 -34.09 86.77 68.52
CA THR A 89 -33.23 85.70 68.03
C THR A 89 -34.06 84.44 67.78
N ALA A 90 -33.69 83.64 66.79
CA ALA A 90 -34.40 82.40 66.46
C ALA A 90 -33.47 81.19 66.40
N MET A 91 -33.97 80.05 66.88
CA MET A 91 -33.34 78.74 66.75
C MET A 91 -34.28 77.77 66.04
N ILE A 92 -33.76 77.02 65.06
CA ILE A 92 -34.49 76.08 64.22
C ILE A 92 -33.94 74.68 64.48
N ASP A 93 -34.75 73.80 65.05
CA ASP A 93 -34.52 72.36 65.10
C ASP A 93 -35.27 71.72 63.93
N TRP A 94 -34.52 71.09 63.02
CA TRP A 94 -35.04 70.56 61.75
C TRP A 94 -35.72 69.19 61.89
N GLY A 95 -35.63 68.56 63.06
CA GLY A 95 -36.39 67.36 63.41
C GLY A 95 -35.81 66.03 62.92
N ASP A 96 -34.67 66.04 62.23
CA ASP A 96 -33.97 64.86 61.68
C ASP A 96 -32.81 64.37 62.58
N GLY A 97 -32.74 64.87 63.82
CA GLY A 97 -31.67 64.56 64.78
C GLY A 97 -30.36 65.33 64.56
N SER A 98 -30.28 66.17 63.52
CA SER A 98 -29.17 67.11 63.35
C SER A 98 -29.17 68.19 64.44
N SER A 99 -28.03 68.86 64.64
CA SER A 99 -27.95 69.97 65.59
C SER A 99 -28.78 71.17 65.09
N ALA A 100 -29.60 71.72 65.97
CA ALA A 100 -30.39 72.93 65.67
C ALA A 100 -29.51 74.10 65.17
N SER A 101 -30.05 74.90 64.26
CA SER A 101 -29.37 75.99 63.56
C SER A 101 -29.97 77.36 63.91
N VAL A 102 -29.17 78.41 63.85
CA VAL A 102 -29.67 79.77 64.09
C VAL A 102 -30.50 80.24 62.89
N GLY A 103 -31.73 80.70 63.16
CA GLY A 103 -32.62 81.27 62.16
C GLY A 103 -32.40 82.77 61.96
N THR A 104 -32.63 83.26 60.75
CA THR A 104 -32.62 84.70 60.45
C THR A 104 -34.02 85.27 60.67
N VAL A 105 -34.15 86.23 61.59
CA VAL A 105 -35.41 86.93 61.86
C VAL A 105 -35.50 88.18 60.98
N SER A 106 -36.64 88.37 60.33
CA SER A 106 -36.92 89.53 59.46
C SER A 106 -38.39 89.96 59.58
N GLY A 107 -38.73 91.19 59.20
CA GLY A 107 -40.11 91.68 59.23
C GLY A 107 -40.26 93.05 59.90
N SER A 108 -41.50 93.54 59.96
CA SER A 108 -41.87 94.79 60.65
C SER A 108 -43.39 94.82 60.90
N ALA A 109 -43.86 95.78 61.70
CA ALA A 109 -45.29 95.98 61.98
C ALA A 109 -46.00 94.78 62.64
N GLY A 110 -45.32 94.11 63.58
CA GLY A 110 -45.91 93.04 64.40
C GLY A 110 -46.02 91.69 63.69
N THR A 111 -45.35 91.51 62.54
CA THR A 111 -45.17 90.20 61.88
C THR A 111 -43.69 89.96 61.61
N LEU A 112 -43.16 88.88 62.20
CA LEU A 112 -41.77 88.44 62.10
C LEU A 112 -41.71 87.12 61.34
N THR A 113 -40.74 86.95 60.46
CA THR A 113 -40.51 85.74 59.68
C THR A 113 -39.12 85.19 60.01
N VAL A 114 -39.05 83.92 60.37
CA VAL A 114 -37.81 83.19 60.60
C VAL A 114 -37.49 82.38 59.35
N SER A 115 -36.28 82.52 58.82
CA SER A 115 -35.77 81.74 57.69
C SER A 115 -34.49 80.97 58.05
N GLY A 116 -34.25 79.85 57.39
CA GLY A 116 -33.08 79.00 57.61
C GLY A 116 -32.68 78.21 56.36
N SER A 117 -31.56 77.48 56.47
CA SER A 117 -31.06 76.57 55.43
C SER A 117 -30.69 75.22 56.05
N HIS A 118 -31.04 74.12 55.39
CA HIS A 118 -30.76 72.76 55.87
C HIS A 118 -30.70 71.73 54.76
N LEU A 119 -29.97 70.64 54.99
CA LEU A 119 -29.90 69.50 54.08
C LEU A 119 -30.43 68.27 54.83
N TYR A 120 -31.54 67.71 54.35
CA TYR A 120 -32.06 66.44 54.85
C TYR A 120 -31.32 65.29 54.16
N ALA A 121 -30.91 64.31 54.95
CA ALA A 121 -30.10 63.18 54.49
C ALA A 121 -30.92 62.00 53.93
N ASP A 122 -32.23 62.01 54.18
CA ASP A 122 -33.18 60.91 53.97
C ASP A 122 -34.60 61.52 53.87
N GLU A 123 -35.52 60.89 53.15
CA GLU A 123 -36.88 61.37 52.96
C GLU A 123 -37.83 61.08 54.15
N GLY A 124 -39.03 61.65 54.10
CA GLY A 124 -40.04 61.47 55.14
C GLY A 124 -40.47 62.74 55.83
N SER A 125 -40.91 62.62 57.08
CA SER A 125 -41.61 63.70 57.79
C SER A 125 -40.92 64.01 59.12
N ASN A 126 -40.18 65.11 59.15
CA ASN A 126 -39.41 65.56 60.31
C ASN A 126 -40.17 66.63 61.11
N LEU A 127 -40.15 66.53 62.45
CA LEU A 127 -40.81 67.49 63.34
C LEU A 127 -39.97 68.77 63.43
N LEU A 128 -40.37 69.80 62.71
CA LEU A 128 -39.68 71.09 62.67
C LEU A 128 -40.13 71.96 63.85
N THR A 129 -39.19 72.43 64.68
CA THR A 129 -39.49 73.41 65.72
C THR A 129 -38.67 74.67 65.57
N VAL A 130 -39.33 75.82 65.65
CA VAL A 130 -38.70 77.14 65.52
C VAL A 130 -39.01 77.93 66.76
N THR A 131 -38.01 78.25 67.57
CA THR A 131 -38.17 79.04 68.80
C THR A 131 -37.69 80.45 68.55
N LEU A 132 -38.57 81.43 68.76
CA LEU A 132 -38.27 82.85 68.77
C LEU A 132 -38.13 83.32 70.22
N ILE A 133 -37.08 84.06 70.51
CA ILE A 133 -36.73 84.54 71.86
C ILE A 133 -36.45 86.02 71.76
N ASP A 134 -37.14 86.80 72.58
CA ASP A 134 -36.90 88.21 72.83
C ASP A 134 -35.56 88.44 73.56
N ASP A 135 -34.85 89.51 73.22
CA ASP A 135 -33.54 89.79 73.80
C ASP A 135 -33.66 90.43 75.19
N ALA A 136 -32.63 90.27 76.02
CA ALA A 136 -32.70 90.72 77.39
C ALA A 136 -32.78 92.26 77.47
N PRO A 137 -33.68 92.83 78.29
CA PRO A 137 -34.33 92.22 79.46
C PRO A 137 -35.63 91.45 79.21
N GLY A 138 -36.09 91.39 77.96
CA GLY A 138 -37.28 90.68 77.51
C GLY A 138 -37.30 89.21 77.85
N THR A 139 -38.52 88.69 77.99
CA THR A 139 -38.77 87.31 78.39
C THR A 139 -39.73 86.58 77.46
N ALA A 140 -40.31 87.28 76.49
CA ALA A 140 -41.22 86.70 75.54
C ALA A 140 -40.50 85.61 74.72
N THR A 141 -41.09 84.43 74.71
CA THR A 141 -40.65 83.33 73.88
C THR A 141 -41.84 82.60 73.31
N ALA A 142 -41.73 82.19 72.06
CA ALA A 142 -42.73 81.36 71.41
C ALA A 142 -42.05 80.33 70.52
N THR A 143 -42.63 79.14 70.46
CA THR A 143 -42.18 78.07 69.59
C THR A 143 -43.26 77.74 68.56
N ALA A 144 -42.91 77.87 67.29
CA ALA A 144 -43.70 77.32 66.19
C ALA A 144 -43.33 75.85 66.00
N ILE A 145 -44.33 74.99 65.91
CA ILE A 145 -44.17 73.57 65.61
C ILE A 145 -44.80 73.30 64.26
N GLY A 146 -44.02 72.76 63.34
CA GLY A 146 -44.44 72.39 62.00
C GLY A 146 -43.86 71.04 61.60
N THR A 147 -44.01 70.71 60.33
CA THR A 147 -43.44 69.50 59.73
C THR A 147 -42.64 69.90 58.51
N ALA A 148 -41.43 69.38 58.40
CA ALA A 148 -40.69 69.35 57.15
C ALA A 148 -41.00 68.04 56.44
N THR A 149 -41.68 68.13 55.30
CA THR A 149 -41.90 66.99 54.41
C THR A 149 -40.77 66.96 53.40
N VAL A 150 -39.94 65.93 53.50
CA VAL A 150 -38.82 65.66 52.60
C VAL A 150 -39.31 64.63 51.58
N ALA A 151 -39.23 64.98 50.30
CA ALA A 151 -39.55 64.08 49.21
C ALA A 151 -38.29 63.31 48.77
N GLU A 152 -38.54 62.08 48.31
CA GLU A 152 -37.63 61.22 47.53
C GLU A 152 -36.79 62.03 46.51
N GLY A 153 -35.48 61.85 46.56
CA GLY A 153 -34.50 62.53 45.71
C GLY A 153 -33.58 61.58 44.93
N ASP A 154 -33.65 60.28 45.16
CA ASP A 154 -32.76 59.32 44.56
C ASP A 154 -33.08 59.03 43.09
N THR A 155 -32.04 59.11 42.28
CA THR A 155 -32.10 58.77 40.86
C THR A 155 -31.05 57.72 40.54
N LEU A 156 -31.46 56.46 40.62
CA LEU A 156 -30.59 55.31 40.43
C LEU A 156 -30.35 55.04 38.93
N THR A 157 -29.08 55.09 38.51
CA THR A 157 -28.66 54.67 37.17
C THR A 157 -28.04 53.26 37.25
N PRO A 158 -28.74 52.22 36.77
CA PRO A 158 -28.29 50.84 36.90
C PRO A 158 -27.28 50.42 35.82
N VAL A 159 -26.29 49.61 36.21
CA VAL A 159 -25.35 48.93 35.31
C VAL A 159 -25.24 47.47 35.75
N GLY A 160 -25.67 46.54 34.88
CA GLY A 160 -25.49 45.11 35.13
C GLY A 160 -24.07 44.68 34.78
N LEU A 161 -23.49 43.80 35.61
CA LEU A 161 -22.19 43.19 35.35
C LEU A 161 -22.36 41.81 34.71
N THR A 162 -21.33 41.35 34.01
CA THR A 162 -21.26 39.97 33.55
C THR A 162 -20.81 39.07 34.69
N ILE A 163 -21.60 38.04 34.98
CA ILE A 163 -21.23 36.96 35.90
C ILE A 163 -20.49 35.89 35.08
N SER A 164 -19.26 35.61 35.45
CA SER A 164 -18.48 34.50 34.90
C SER A 164 -18.30 33.44 35.97
N ALA A 165 -18.92 32.28 35.78
CA ALA A 165 -18.89 31.16 36.72
C ALA A 165 -18.58 29.85 35.97
N THR A 166 -18.31 28.80 36.73
CA THR A 166 -18.29 27.42 36.24
C THR A 166 -19.41 26.68 36.97
N GLU A 167 -20.14 25.84 36.27
CA GLU A 167 -21.22 25.06 36.87
C GLU A 167 -20.70 24.15 38.01
N ALA A 168 -21.59 23.84 38.95
CA ALA A 168 -21.29 23.19 40.24
C ALA A 168 -20.22 23.89 41.13
N THR A 169 -19.78 25.11 40.79
CA THR A 169 -18.95 25.95 41.64
C THR A 169 -19.72 27.19 42.10
N THR A 170 -19.58 27.54 43.38
CA THR A 170 -20.26 28.71 43.92
C THR A 170 -19.59 30.00 43.44
N PHE A 171 -20.30 30.81 42.67
CA PHE A 171 -19.93 32.19 42.38
C PHE A 171 -20.08 33.06 43.63
N SER A 172 -19.15 34.00 43.82
CA SER A 172 -19.25 35.04 44.86
C SER A 172 -18.61 36.32 44.33
N GLY A 173 -19.38 37.41 44.24
CA GLY A 173 -18.87 38.64 43.67
C GLY A 173 -19.95 39.69 43.39
N ALA A 174 -19.51 40.80 42.78
CA ALA A 174 -20.39 41.88 42.35
C ALA A 174 -21.21 41.47 41.12
N VAL A 175 -22.50 41.81 41.13
CA VAL A 175 -23.46 41.46 40.06
C VAL A 175 -24.00 42.71 39.35
N ALA A 176 -24.09 43.83 40.06
CA ALA A 176 -24.52 45.11 39.49
C ALA A 176 -23.92 46.28 40.24
N THR A 177 -23.84 47.43 39.57
CA THR A 177 -23.57 48.72 40.18
C THR A 177 -24.69 49.72 39.87
N PHE A 178 -24.93 50.63 40.79
CA PHE A 178 -25.90 51.71 40.66
C PHE A 178 -25.19 53.01 41.03
N THR A 179 -25.43 54.07 40.26
CA THR A 179 -24.93 55.42 40.61
C THR A 179 -26.11 56.34 40.87
N ASN A 180 -25.96 57.20 41.88
CA ASN A 180 -26.91 58.27 42.17
C ASN A 180 -26.20 59.60 41.97
N ALA A 181 -26.39 60.20 40.80
CA ALA A 181 -25.63 61.37 40.36
C ALA A 181 -25.92 62.65 41.16
N GLY A 182 -27.01 62.67 41.96
CA GLY A 182 -27.40 63.80 42.80
C GLY A 182 -26.91 63.70 44.25
N TYR A 183 -26.59 62.49 44.73
CA TYR A 183 -26.34 62.25 46.14
C TYR A 183 -25.23 61.22 46.38
N PRO A 184 -23.95 61.65 46.43
CA PRO A 184 -22.80 60.76 46.47
C PRO A 184 -22.51 60.15 47.86
N THR A 185 -23.26 60.58 48.89
CA THR A 185 -23.09 60.16 50.31
C THR A 185 -24.16 59.18 50.79
N ASN A 186 -24.99 58.65 49.89
CA ASN A 186 -25.98 57.62 50.17
C ASN A 186 -25.43 56.50 51.04
N ALA A 187 -26.16 56.15 52.11
CA ALA A 187 -25.76 55.03 52.94
C ALA A 187 -26.26 53.74 52.31
N ALA A 188 -25.43 52.70 52.32
CA ALA A 188 -25.84 51.41 51.79
C ALA A 188 -26.99 50.76 52.59
N SER A 189 -27.24 51.25 53.80
CA SER A 189 -28.36 50.83 54.66
C SER A 189 -29.73 51.16 54.08
N ASP A 190 -29.77 52.17 53.23
CA ASP A 190 -31.01 52.77 52.72
C ASP A 190 -31.55 51.93 51.55
N PHE A 191 -30.75 50.98 51.03
CA PHE A 191 -31.15 50.16 49.89
C PHE A 191 -31.17 48.66 50.21
N ALA A 192 -32.20 47.99 49.71
CA ALA A 192 -32.29 46.53 49.62
C ALA A 192 -32.13 46.06 48.17
N ALA A 193 -31.38 44.98 47.95
CA ALA A 193 -31.16 44.40 46.63
C ALA A 193 -31.69 42.97 46.52
N MET A 194 -32.31 42.66 45.38
CA MET A 194 -32.77 41.34 45.00
C MET A 194 -32.08 40.91 43.70
N ILE A 195 -31.43 39.75 43.69
CA ILE A 195 -30.67 39.21 42.55
C ILE A 195 -31.42 38.03 41.95
N ASP A 196 -31.79 38.13 40.67
CA ASP A 196 -32.21 37.03 39.81
C ASP A 196 -30.99 36.57 38.99
N TRP A 197 -30.61 35.31 39.17
CA TRP A 197 -29.40 34.73 38.60
C TRP A 197 -29.55 34.28 37.14
N GLY A 198 -30.77 34.32 36.59
CA GLY A 198 -31.03 34.02 35.18
C GLY A 198 -31.11 32.53 34.83
N ASP A 199 -30.94 31.62 35.80
CA ASP A 199 -30.99 30.17 35.65
C ASP A 199 -32.38 29.57 36.02
N GLY A 200 -33.37 30.43 36.26
CA GLY A 200 -34.71 30.03 36.67
C GLY A 200 -34.83 29.63 38.16
N SER A 201 -33.74 29.71 38.93
CA SER A 201 -33.79 29.55 40.37
C SER A 201 -34.52 30.72 41.05
N SER A 202 -34.87 30.57 42.33
CA SER A 202 -35.48 31.66 43.09
C SER A 202 -34.45 32.76 43.34
N ALA A 203 -34.84 34.02 43.09
CA ALA A 203 -34.01 35.17 43.38
C ALA A 203 -33.50 35.17 44.84
N THR A 204 -32.30 35.70 45.08
CA THR A 204 -31.69 35.82 46.42
C THR A 204 -31.40 37.27 46.82
N LEU A 205 -31.32 37.56 48.12
CA LEU A 205 -30.92 38.88 48.61
C LEU A 205 -29.45 39.19 48.24
N GLY A 206 -29.21 40.42 47.77
CA GLY A 206 -27.87 40.96 47.52
C GLY A 206 -27.39 41.81 48.70
N THR A 207 -26.07 41.88 48.86
CA THR A 207 -25.42 42.81 49.80
C THR A 207 -25.08 44.10 49.07
N VAL A 208 -25.58 45.23 49.58
CA VAL A 208 -25.29 46.57 49.04
C VAL A 208 -24.09 47.17 49.79
N THR A 209 -23.17 47.78 49.05
CA THR A 209 -22.05 48.54 49.61
C THR A 209 -21.92 49.87 48.90
N ALA A 210 -21.65 50.96 49.63
CA ALA A 210 -21.53 52.30 49.08
C ALA A 210 -20.06 52.75 49.11
N ALA A 211 -19.52 53.16 47.96
CA ALA A 211 -18.19 53.76 47.85
C ALA A 211 -18.15 54.81 46.74
N ALA A 212 -17.67 56.02 47.07
CA ALA A 212 -17.46 57.12 46.11
C ALA A 212 -18.66 57.41 45.18
N GLY A 213 -19.88 57.40 45.71
CA GLY A 213 -21.12 57.66 44.95
C GLY A 213 -21.61 56.49 44.08
N THR A 214 -21.05 55.29 44.24
CA THR A 214 -21.51 54.06 43.58
C THR A 214 -21.97 53.04 44.63
N LEU A 215 -23.17 52.50 44.43
CA LEU A 215 -23.74 51.37 45.16
C LEU A 215 -23.40 50.08 44.41
N THR A 216 -22.63 49.19 45.01
CA THR A 216 -22.29 47.89 44.42
C THR A 216 -23.10 46.79 45.10
N VAL A 217 -23.83 46.01 44.30
CA VAL A 217 -24.56 44.84 44.77
C VAL A 217 -23.75 43.58 44.51
N SER A 218 -23.47 42.84 45.58
CA SER A 218 -22.77 41.55 45.53
C SER A 218 -23.64 40.42 46.04
N GLY A 219 -23.43 39.20 45.55
CA GLY A 219 -24.17 38.01 45.95
C GLY A 219 -23.33 36.74 45.82
N SER A 220 -23.93 35.62 46.18
CA SER A 220 -23.34 34.29 45.97
C SER A 220 -24.39 33.30 45.48
N HIS A 221 -24.04 32.47 44.51
CA HIS A 221 -24.95 31.52 43.87
C HIS A 221 -24.21 30.31 43.35
N LEU A 222 -24.90 29.16 43.30
CA LEU A 222 -24.41 27.92 42.72
C LEU A 222 -25.26 27.61 41.49
N TYR A 223 -24.65 27.72 40.31
CA TYR A 223 -25.29 27.29 39.07
C TYR A 223 -25.22 25.77 38.97
N ALA A 224 -26.36 25.13 38.70
CA ALA A 224 -26.47 23.68 38.62
C ALA A 224 -26.11 23.11 37.25
N ASP A 225 -26.04 23.97 36.23
CA ASP A 225 -25.92 23.62 34.82
C ASP A 225 -25.24 24.78 34.07
N GLU A 226 -24.63 24.50 32.92
CA GLU A 226 -24.06 25.52 32.05
C GLU A 226 -25.13 26.33 31.34
N LEU A 227 -24.92 27.65 31.23
CA LEU A 227 -25.90 28.53 30.62
C LEU A 227 -25.30 29.85 30.19
N THR A 228 -25.99 30.48 29.24
CA THR A 228 -25.83 31.91 28.94
C THR A 228 -27.20 32.57 28.96
N ALA A 229 -27.50 33.31 30.02
CA ALA A 229 -28.81 33.90 30.25
C ALA A 229 -28.72 35.32 30.86
N PRO A 230 -29.75 36.17 30.68
CA PRO A 230 -29.79 37.47 31.35
C PRO A 230 -29.98 37.28 32.87
N ALA A 231 -29.10 37.91 33.65
CA ALA A 231 -29.24 38.03 35.10
C ALA A 231 -29.69 39.45 35.44
N SER A 232 -30.49 39.63 36.50
CA SER A 232 -30.97 40.96 36.88
C SER A 232 -30.85 41.24 38.36
N VAL A 233 -30.65 42.52 38.71
CA VAL A 233 -30.60 42.99 40.08
C VAL A 233 -31.58 44.13 40.23
N THR A 234 -32.54 44.01 41.13
CA THR A 234 -33.44 45.11 41.49
C THR A 234 -32.99 45.70 42.81
N LEU A 235 -32.63 46.99 42.78
CA LEU A 235 -32.30 47.79 43.96
C LEU A 235 -33.53 48.63 44.31
N THR A 236 -33.94 48.60 45.57
CA THR A 236 -35.09 49.34 46.08
C THR A 236 -34.69 50.08 47.33
N ASP A 237 -35.05 51.35 47.39
CA ASP A 237 -34.92 52.20 48.55
C ASP A 237 -35.84 51.76 49.69
N ASP A 238 -35.47 52.03 50.93
CA ASP A 238 -36.24 51.65 52.11
C ASP A 238 -37.40 52.64 52.35
N ALA A 239 -38.39 52.22 53.14
CA ALA A 239 -39.58 53.06 53.30
C ALA A 239 -39.30 54.21 54.26
N PRO A 240 -39.70 55.46 53.97
CA PRO A 240 -40.78 55.85 53.04
C PRO A 240 -40.41 56.06 51.56
N GLY A 241 -39.15 55.86 51.21
CA GLY A 241 -38.56 55.94 49.88
C GLY A 241 -39.25 55.07 48.85
N THR A 242 -39.10 55.48 47.60
CA THR A 242 -39.79 54.91 46.44
C THR A 242 -38.85 54.66 45.26
N ALA A 243 -37.59 55.07 45.34
CA ALA A 243 -36.62 54.83 44.28
C ALA A 243 -36.41 53.32 44.07
N THR A 244 -36.53 52.89 42.82
CA THR A 244 -36.24 51.52 42.42
C THR A 244 -35.62 51.49 41.03
N ALA A 245 -34.62 50.64 40.84
CA ALA A 245 -34.01 50.43 39.54
C ALA A 245 -33.58 48.98 39.37
N THR A 246 -33.68 48.48 38.13
CA THR A 246 -33.24 47.14 37.77
C THR A 246 -32.06 47.21 36.81
N ALA A 247 -30.94 46.61 37.20
CA ALA A 247 -29.79 46.38 36.34
C ALA A 247 -29.93 45.01 35.66
N ILE A 248 -29.64 44.95 34.36
CA ILE A 248 -29.61 43.70 33.59
C ILE A 248 -28.18 43.44 33.14
N GLY A 249 -27.62 42.32 33.57
CA GLY A 249 -26.33 41.78 33.15
C GLY A 249 -26.51 40.44 32.44
N THR A 250 -25.41 39.70 32.30
CA THR A 250 -25.40 38.37 31.68
C THR A 250 -24.72 37.38 32.60
N ALA A 251 -25.37 36.27 32.91
CA ALA A 251 -24.71 35.09 33.46
C ALA A 251 -24.14 34.25 32.34
N THR A 252 -22.84 34.00 32.40
CA THR A 252 -22.10 33.06 31.55
C THR A 252 -21.49 32.01 32.45
N VAL A 253 -22.05 30.81 32.42
CA VAL A 253 -21.63 29.66 33.22
C VAL A 253 -20.96 28.68 32.26
N ALA A 254 -19.68 28.41 32.49
CA ALA A 254 -18.90 27.47 31.69
C ALA A 254 -19.06 26.04 32.20
N GLU A 255 -18.82 25.10 31.29
CA GLU A 255 -18.83 23.67 31.54
C GLU A 255 -17.82 23.25 32.62
N GLY A 256 -18.28 22.40 33.54
CA GLY A 256 -17.54 21.90 34.70
C GLY A 256 -17.36 20.38 34.70
N ASP A 257 -18.04 19.65 33.82
CA ASP A 257 -17.91 18.22 33.65
C ASP A 257 -16.54 17.85 33.09
N ILE A 258 -15.96 16.85 33.74
CA ILE A 258 -14.67 16.28 33.35
C ILE A 258 -14.87 14.79 33.28
N PHE A 259 -14.59 14.20 32.13
CA PHE A 259 -14.58 12.75 31.97
C PHE A 259 -13.17 12.24 31.72
N PHE A 260 -12.81 11.15 32.40
CA PHE A 260 -11.64 10.36 32.07
C PHE A 260 -12.05 9.13 31.27
N PRO A 261 -11.68 9.02 29.98
CA PRO A 261 -12.08 7.89 29.16
C PRO A 261 -11.16 6.68 29.36
N ILE A 262 -11.77 5.49 29.33
CA ILE A 262 -11.12 4.18 29.32
C ILE A 262 -11.63 3.42 28.09
N SER A 263 -10.72 2.95 27.25
CA SER A 263 -11.04 2.25 26.01
C SER A 263 -10.52 0.80 26.05
N PRO A 264 -11.34 -0.19 26.44
CA PRO A 264 -10.95 -1.59 26.36
C PRO A 264 -10.82 -2.03 24.89
N PRO A 265 -9.94 -2.99 24.56
CA PRO A 265 -9.79 -3.46 23.19
C PRO A 265 -11.11 -4.05 22.68
N VAL A 266 -11.51 -3.65 21.46
CA VAL A 266 -12.66 -4.23 20.77
C VAL A 266 -12.16 -5.37 19.89
N THR A 267 -12.75 -6.55 20.05
CA THR A 267 -12.46 -7.72 19.20
C THR A 267 -13.75 -8.14 18.53
N ALA A 268 -13.70 -8.30 17.21
CA ALA A 268 -14.83 -8.73 16.39
C ALA A 268 -14.35 -9.75 15.36
N THR A 269 -15.29 -10.36 14.67
CA THR A 269 -15.05 -11.24 13.51
C THR A 269 -15.85 -10.65 12.36
N GLU A 270 -15.25 -10.56 11.19
CA GLU A 270 -15.95 -10.04 10.01
C GLU A 270 -17.22 -10.86 9.70
N GLY A 271 -18.24 -10.19 9.15
CA GLY A 271 -19.56 -10.77 8.89
C GLY A 271 -20.38 -11.15 10.13
N GLN A 272 -19.81 -11.05 11.35
CA GLN A 272 -20.50 -11.35 12.61
C GLN A 272 -20.86 -10.07 13.37
N ALA A 273 -22.04 -10.05 13.98
CA ALA A 273 -22.49 -8.93 14.79
C ALA A 273 -21.70 -8.83 16.10
N PHE A 274 -20.95 -7.74 16.26
CA PHE A 274 -20.41 -7.29 17.53
C PHE A 274 -21.50 -6.58 18.34
N SER A 275 -21.58 -6.88 19.63
CA SER A 275 -22.41 -6.17 20.61
C SER A 275 -21.68 -6.15 21.95
N GLY A 276 -21.23 -4.98 22.38
CA GLY A 276 -20.42 -4.90 23.59
C GLY A 276 -19.95 -3.50 23.97
N LEU A 277 -19.07 -3.46 24.97
CA LEU A 277 -18.46 -2.26 25.50
C LEU A 277 -17.41 -1.72 24.52
N VAL A 278 -17.53 -0.45 24.13
CA VAL A 278 -16.56 0.23 23.26
C VAL A 278 -15.73 1.29 23.98
N ALA A 279 -16.26 1.87 25.06
CA ALA A 279 -15.58 2.83 25.92
C ALA A 279 -16.29 2.91 27.27
N SER A 280 -15.58 3.39 28.30
CA SER A 280 -16.14 3.75 29.58
C SER A 280 -15.66 5.14 29.95
N PHE A 281 -16.57 6.05 30.27
CA PHE A 281 -16.22 7.39 30.75
C PHE A 281 -16.40 7.44 32.26
N VAL A 282 -15.37 7.94 32.97
CA VAL A 282 -15.39 8.12 34.42
C VAL A 282 -15.60 9.60 34.71
N PRO A 283 -16.76 10.00 35.26
CA PRO A 283 -16.98 11.38 35.69
C PRO A 283 -16.01 11.76 36.82
N LEU A 284 -15.36 12.91 36.71
CA LEU A 284 -14.37 13.44 37.65
C LEU A 284 -14.73 14.87 38.03
N GLY A 285 -15.79 15.07 38.80
CA GLY A 285 -16.18 16.43 39.20
C GLY A 285 -17.60 16.50 39.71
N ALA A 286 -18.34 17.47 39.18
CA ALA A 286 -19.75 17.66 39.43
C ALA A 286 -20.56 16.39 39.09
N PRO A 287 -21.74 16.18 39.71
CA PRO A 287 -22.63 15.11 39.32
C PRO A 287 -23.29 15.41 37.97
N ALA A 288 -22.67 14.93 36.89
CA ALA A 288 -23.26 14.93 35.55
C ALA A 288 -24.62 14.21 35.50
N THR A 289 -25.60 14.79 34.82
CA THR A 289 -26.92 14.20 34.65
C THR A 289 -27.00 13.45 33.31
N LEU A 290 -27.34 12.15 33.35
CA LEU A 290 -27.33 11.29 32.16
C LEU A 290 -28.28 11.74 31.04
N GLY A 291 -29.32 12.53 31.37
CA GLY A 291 -30.27 13.05 30.38
C GLY A 291 -29.65 14.01 29.38
N ASP A 292 -28.52 14.61 29.73
CA ASP A 292 -27.91 15.71 28.97
C ASP A 292 -26.87 15.21 27.97
N PHE A 293 -26.56 13.91 27.98
CA PHE A 293 -25.52 13.32 27.14
C PHE A 293 -26.05 12.30 26.14
N ALA A 294 -25.50 12.37 24.92
CA ALA A 294 -25.68 11.38 23.87
C ALA A 294 -24.32 10.80 23.45
N ALA A 295 -24.28 9.47 23.27
CA ALA A 295 -23.09 8.79 22.77
C ALA A 295 -23.22 8.47 21.28
N THR A 296 -22.16 8.70 20.52
CA THR A 296 -22.02 8.26 19.13
C THR A 296 -20.73 7.47 18.95
N ILE A 297 -20.76 6.47 18.06
CA ILE A 297 -19.64 5.57 17.79
C ILE A 297 -19.39 5.60 16.29
N ALA A 298 -18.27 6.21 15.88
CA ALA A 298 -17.74 6.04 14.54
C ALA A 298 -16.85 4.80 14.53
N TRP A 299 -17.20 3.79 13.72
CA TRP A 299 -16.57 2.47 13.77
C TRP A 299 -15.26 2.37 12.99
N GLY A 300 -14.91 3.40 12.22
CA GLY A 300 -13.66 3.46 11.44
C GLY A 300 -13.77 2.90 10.02
N ASP A 301 -14.89 2.29 9.67
CA ASP A 301 -15.21 1.77 8.32
C ASP A 301 -16.14 2.71 7.53
N GLY A 302 -16.27 3.96 7.98
CA GLY A 302 -17.18 4.96 7.40
C GLY A 302 -18.62 4.89 7.94
N THR A 303 -18.95 3.94 8.80
CA THR A 303 -20.25 3.87 9.47
C THR A 303 -20.25 4.53 10.85
N THR A 304 -21.42 4.98 11.30
CA THR A 304 -21.60 5.59 12.63
C THR A 304 -22.94 5.13 13.20
N THR A 305 -22.94 4.77 14.48
CA THR A 305 -24.16 4.37 15.21
C THR A 305 -24.30 5.16 16.51
N ALA A 306 -25.53 5.28 17.01
CA ALA A 306 -25.75 5.73 18.39
C ALA A 306 -25.20 4.69 19.37
N GLY A 307 -24.51 5.16 20.42
CA GLY A 307 -24.10 4.34 21.55
C GLY A 307 -25.17 4.36 22.64
N THR A 308 -25.29 3.26 23.38
CA THR A 308 -26.15 3.21 24.58
C THR A 308 -25.30 3.46 25.82
N ILE A 309 -25.66 4.47 26.61
CA ILE A 309 -24.98 4.78 27.88
C ILE A 309 -25.56 3.90 28.99
N HIS A 310 -24.70 3.11 29.63
CA HIS A 310 -25.05 2.28 30.78
C HIS A 310 -24.22 2.66 32.01
N VAL A 311 -24.86 3.20 33.04
CA VAL A 311 -24.18 3.59 34.29
C VAL A 311 -24.05 2.38 35.21
N THR A 312 -22.82 2.05 35.58
CA THR A 312 -22.51 0.96 36.50
C THR A 312 -22.81 1.35 37.95
N GLY A 313 -22.94 0.37 38.86
CA GLY A 313 -23.12 0.63 40.29
C GLY A 313 -21.95 1.35 40.99
N LEU A 314 -20.84 1.56 40.28
CA LEU A 314 -19.67 2.33 40.73
C LEU A 314 -19.59 3.74 40.10
N GLY A 315 -20.56 4.12 39.28
CA GLY A 315 -20.64 5.45 38.65
C GLY A 315 -19.96 5.59 37.28
N PHE A 316 -19.42 4.51 36.70
CA PHE A 316 -18.85 4.56 35.34
C PHE A 316 -19.91 4.53 34.25
N TRP A 317 -19.70 5.30 33.19
CA TRP A 317 -20.61 5.41 32.05
C TRP A 317 -20.08 4.55 30.90
N ASN A 318 -20.57 3.32 30.82
CA ASN A 318 -20.20 2.37 29.79
C ASN A 318 -20.97 2.67 28.50
N ILE A 319 -20.24 2.89 27.41
CA ILE A 319 -20.80 3.06 26.08
C ILE A 319 -20.85 1.69 25.40
N LEU A 320 -22.07 1.19 25.19
CA LEU A 320 -22.33 -0.05 24.47
C LEU A 320 -22.65 0.27 23.01
N GLY A 321 -22.10 -0.52 22.09
CA GLY A 321 -22.32 -0.38 20.66
C GLY A 321 -22.58 -1.72 19.99
N ASN A 322 -23.32 -1.68 18.88
CA ASN A 322 -23.59 -2.82 18.02
C ASN A 322 -23.10 -2.50 16.61
N HIS A 323 -22.34 -3.41 16.00
CA HIS A 323 -21.82 -3.24 14.63
C HIS A 323 -21.51 -4.56 13.96
N THR A 324 -21.38 -4.56 12.63
CA THR A 324 -20.88 -5.71 11.86
C THR A 324 -19.89 -5.17 10.84
N TYR A 325 -18.64 -5.59 10.96
CA TYR A 325 -17.61 -5.25 9.98
C TYR A 325 -17.76 -6.14 8.76
N ALA A 326 -17.65 -5.52 7.59
CA ALA A 326 -17.77 -6.23 6.31
C ALA A 326 -16.47 -6.92 5.88
N ASP A 327 -15.35 -6.62 6.53
CA ASP A 327 -13.99 -6.98 6.15
C ASP A 327 -13.10 -6.99 7.42
N GLU A 328 -12.06 -7.80 7.47
CA GLU A 328 -11.13 -7.91 8.60
C GLU A 328 -10.16 -6.71 8.72
N GLY A 329 -9.33 -6.74 9.77
CA GLY A 329 -8.28 -5.76 9.97
C GLY A 329 -8.48 -4.86 11.18
N SER A 330 -7.86 -3.69 11.13
CA SER A 330 -7.75 -2.78 12.27
C SER A 330 -8.47 -1.47 11.97
N TYR A 331 -9.58 -1.23 12.66
CA TYR A 331 -10.41 -0.05 12.46
C TYR A 331 -10.25 0.92 13.62
N GLN A 332 -9.99 2.19 13.32
CA GLN A 332 -9.89 3.24 14.34
C GLN A 332 -11.29 3.73 14.70
N LEU A 333 -11.68 3.49 15.95
CA LEU A 333 -12.96 3.93 16.48
C LEU A 333 -12.80 5.33 17.07
N THR A 334 -13.80 6.17 16.87
CA THR A 334 -13.96 7.42 17.61
C THR A 334 -15.30 7.37 18.34
N ILE A 335 -15.25 7.31 19.66
CA ILE A 335 -16.43 7.35 20.52
C ILE A 335 -16.55 8.78 21.04
N THR A 336 -17.69 9.40 20.79
CA THR A 336 -17.98 10.76 21.24
C THR A 336 -19.12 10.73 22.24
N LEU A 337 -18.88 11.26 23.42
CA LEU A 337 -19.90 11.60 24.40
C LEU A 337 -20.14 13.11 24.29
N ALA A 338 -21.28 13.50 23.75
CA ALA A 338 -21.62 14.90 23.51
C ALA A 338 -22.80 15.31 24.38
N GLU A 339 -22.73 16.55 24.86
CA GLU A 339 -23.76 17.21 25.63
C GLU A 339 -24.79 17.93 24.74
N ASP A 340 -26.06 17.97 25.13
CA ASP A 340 -27.18 18.56 24.37
C ASP A 340 -27.44 20.05 24.71
N GLY A 341 -26.56 20.69 25.50
CA GLY A 341 -26.70 22.08 25.98
C GLY A 341 -26.06 23.17 25.09
N PRO A 342 -26.45 24.46 25.29
CA PRO A 342 -25.91 25.60 24.54
C PRO A 342 -24.45 25.89 24.93
N GLY A 343 -23.52 25.37 24.12
CA GLY A 343 -22.08 25.39 24.42
C GLY A 343 -21.46 23.98 24.41
N GLY A 344 -22.29 22.96 24.19
CA GLY A 344 -22.01 21.53 24.32
C GLY A 344 -20.57 21.15 24.05
N THR A 345 -19.91 20.73 25.12
CA THR A 345 -18.59 20.12 25.01
C THR A 345 -18.75 18.67 24.53
N ALA A 346 -17.77 18.18 23.78
CA ALA A 346 -17.75 16.81 23.31
C ALA A 346 -16.49 16.12 23.82
N PHE A 347 -16.67 15.02 24.56
CA PHE A 347 -15.59 14.18 25.03
C PHE A 347 -15.36 13.04 24.04
N THR A 348 -14.21 13.05 23.38
CA THR A 348 -13.85 12.03 22.40
C THR A 348 -12.80 11.09 22.96
N VAL A 349 -12.99 9.78 22.75
CA VAL A 349 -11.94 8.78 22.96
C VAL A 349 -11.75 7.96 21.69
N ASN A 350 -10.48 7.76 21.33
CA ASN A 350 -10.11 6.88 20.24
C ASN A 350 -9.86 5.47 20.78
N ASN A 351 -10.36 4.48 20.05
CA ASN A 351 -10.14 3.06 20.34
C ASN A 351 -9.80 2.34 19.03
N THR A 352 -9.51 1.04 19.11
CA THR A 352 -9.25 0.21 17.94
C THR A 352 -10.06 -1.07 18.04
N ALA A 353 -10.74 -1.42 16.96
CA ALA A 353 -11.33 -2.73 16.77
C ALA A 353 -10.37 -3.59 15.94
N SER A 354 -10.00 -4.74 16.51
CA SER A 354 -9.33 -5.81 15.79
C SER A 354 -10.41 -6.77 15.29
N VAL A 355 -10.59 -6.82 13.98
CA VAL A 355 -11.53 -7.71 13.30
C VAL A 355 -10.73 -8.89 12.77
N ALA A 356 -11.09 -10.10 13.20
CA ALA A 356 -10.47 -11.33 12.74
C ALA A 356 -11.09 -11.79 11.43
N ASP A 357 -10.22 -12.24 10.52
CA ASP A 357 -10.51 -12.97 9.28
C ASP A 357 -11.35 -14.22 9.61
N SER A 358 -12.46 -14.41 8.90
CA SER A 358 -13.36 -15.55 9.01
C SER A 358 -13.38 -16.42 7.75
N ASP A 359 -12.56 -16.10 6.75
CA ASP A 359 -12.59 -16.68 5.43
C ASP A 359 -12.09 -18.12 5.38
N VAL A 360 -12.76 -18.92 4.55
CA VAL A 360 -12.39 -20.31 4.29
C VAL A 360 -12.47 -20.55 2.80
N LEU A 361 -11.34 -20.32 2.13
CA LEU A 361 -11.20 -20.48 0.68
C LEU A 361 -10.89 -21.93 0.30
N ALA A 362 -11.55 -22.43 -0.74
CA ALA A 362 -11.25 -23.71 -1.39
C ALA A 362 -11.38 -23.56 -2.91
N GLY A 363 -10.44 -24.15 -3.65
CA GLY A 363 -10.34 -23.98 -5.10
C GLY A 363 -10.45 -25.30 -5.87
N THR A 364 -10.93 -25.23 -7.11
CA THR A 364 -10.91 -26.32 -8.09
C THR A 364 -10.42 -25.78 -9.43
N GLY A 365 -9.31 -26.33 -9.92
CA GLY A 365 -8.76 -25.94 -11.22
C GLY A 365 -9.56 -26.55 -12.37
N LEU A 366 -9.58 -25.86 -13.50
CA LEU A 366 -10.29 -26.29 -14.71
C LEU A 366 -9.34 -26.99 -15.68
N THR A 367 -9.94 -27.69 -16.65
CA THR A 367 -9.23 -28.19 -17.82
C THR A 367 -9.31 -27.16 -18.95
N LEU A 368 -8.16 -26.69 -19.42
CA LEU A 368 -8.04 -25.68 -20.47
C LEU A 368 -7.70 -26.37 -21.79
N ALA A 369 -8.44 -26.03 -22.84
CA ALA A 369 -8.07 -26.37 -24.21
C ALA A 369 -7.37 -25.16 -24.81
N ALA A 370 -6.06 -25.28 -25.03
CA ALA A 370 -5.24 -24.28 -25.69
C ALA A 370 -4.70 -24.87 -27.00
N THR A 371 -4.16 -23.99 -27.84
CA THR A 371 -3.36 -24.36 -29.01
C THR A 371 -2.07 -23.58 -28.89
N GLU A 372 -0.94 -24.24 -29.09
CA GLU A 372 0.37 -23.62 -29.09
C GLU A 372 0.41 -22.37 -29.98
N GLY A 373 1.12 -21.33 -29.53
CA GLY A 373 1.26 -20.08 -30.28
C GLY A 373 -0.02 -19.23 -30.35
N THR A 374 -1.16 -19.73 -29.86
CA THR A 374 -2.43 -19.00 -29.77
C THR A 374 -2.75 -18.60 -28.33
N THR A 375 -3.23 -17.38 -28.14
CA THR A 375 -3.63 -16.91 -26.82
C THR A 375 -4.93 -17.58 -26.37
N PHE A 376 -4.85 -18.40 -25.33
CA PHE A 376 -5.98 -18.80 -24.51
C PHE A 376 -6.47 -17.59 -23.71
N SER A 377 -7.80 -17.41 -23.65
CA SER A 377 -8.45 -16.42 -22.80
C SER A 377 -9.71 -17.02 -22.21
N GLY A 378 -9.77 -17.13 -20.87
CA GLY A 378 -10.92 -17.73 -20.22
C GLY A 378 -10.71 -18.08 -18.75
N ALA A 379 -11.69 -18.81 -18.19
CA ALA A 379 -11.66 -19.27 -16.82
C ALA A 379 -10.59 -20.36 -16.61
N VAL A 380 -9.81 -20.23 -15.54
CA VAL A 380 -8.71 -21.15 -15.18
C VAL A 380 -9.04 -21.95 -13.93
N ALA A 381 -9.71 -21.34 -12.96
CA ALA A 381 -10.13 -22.01 -11.73
C ALA A 381 -11.41 -21.40 -11.17
N THR A 382 -12.10 -22.17 -10.33
CA THR A 382 -13.22 -21.70 -9.51
C THR A 382 -12.87 -21.85 -8.04
N PHE A 383 -13.37 -20.95 -7.21
CA PHE A 383 -13.15 -20.93 -5.77
C PHE A 383 -14.47 -20.74 -5.04
N SER A 384 -14.55 -21.27 -3.83
CA SER A 384 -15.64 -21.04 -2.89
C SER A 384 -15.08 -20.49 -1.58
N ASN A 385 -15.78 -19.51 -1.00
CA ASN A 385 -15.57 -19.05 0.36
C ASN A 385 -16.77 -19.48 1.22
N THR A 386 -16.52 -20.35 2.19
CA THR A 386 -17.56 -20.82 3.13
C THR A 386 -17.53 -20.11 4.48
N GLY A 387 -16.47 -19.34 4.73
CA GLY A 387 -16.25 -18.61 5.98
C GLY A 387 -17.11 -17.37 6.07
N TYR A 388 -17.10 -16.58 5.01
CA TYR A 388 -17.98 -15.43 4.82
C TYR A 388 -18.38 -15.32 3.35
N ALA A 389 -19.68 -15.17 3.09
CA ALA A 389 -20.19 -15.10 1.71
C ALA A 389 -20.25 -13.66 1.19
N GLY A 390 -19.88 -12.67 2.02
CA GLY A 390 -20.07 -11.26 1.72
C GLY A 390 -18.93 -10.60 0.96
N ASN A 391 -17.75 -11.24 0.84
CA ASN A 391 -16.62 -10.64 0.14
C ASN A 391 -17.01 -10.36 -1.31
N THR A 392 -16.46 -9.27 -1.80
CA THR A 392 -16.58 -8.88 -3.19
C THR A 392 -15.34 -9.34 -3.94
N ALA A 393 -15.45 -9.48 -5.25
CA ALA A 393 -14.29 -9.86 -6.06
C ALA A 393 -13.13 -8.84 -5.98
N SER A 394 -13.38 -7.60 -5.54
CA SER A 394 -12.33 -6.59 -5.34
C SER A 394 -11.48 -6.82 -4.09
N ASP A 395 -11.96 -7.61 -3.13
CA ASP A 395 -11.25 -7.94 -1.90
C ASP A 395 -10.27 -9.12 -2.12
N LEU A 396 -10.40 -9.77 -3.28
CA LEU A 396 -9.61 -10.94 -3.65
C LEU A 396 -8.57 -10.58 -4.72
N SER A 397 -7.41 -11.23 -4.63
CA SER A 397 -6.36 -11.17 -5.64
C SER A 397 -5.98 -12.57 -6.11
N ALA A 398 -5.69 -12.73 -7.41
CA ALA A 398 -5.30 -14.02 -7.96
C ALA A 398 -4.01 -13.95 -8.79
N THR A 399 -3.19 -14.98 -8.64
CA THR A 399 -2.00 -15.23 -9.48
C THR A 399 -2.13 -16.60 -10.12
N ILE A 400 -1.71 -16.71 -11.37
CA ILE A 400 -1.74 -17.95 -12.16
C ILE A 400 -0.30 -18.31 -12.50
N ASP A 401 0.18 -19.45 -12.03
CA ASP A 401 1.33 -20.15 -12.62
C ASP A 401 0.79 -21.03 -13.74
N TRP A 402 1.28 -20.86 -14.97
CA TRP A 402 0.72 -21.56 -16.13
C TRP A 402 1.29 -22.97 -16.32
N GLY A 403 2.29 -23.36 -15.54
CA GLY A 403 2.92 -24.68 -15.57
C GLY A 403 4.02 -24.83 -16.62
N ASP A 404 4.30 -23.79 -17.40
CA ASP A 404 5.38 -23.70 -18.40
C ASP A 404 6.57 -22.83 -17.91
N GLY A 405 6.59 -22.52 -16.61
CA GLY A 405 7.60 -21.65 -16.00
C GLY A 405 7.26 -20.16 -16.05
N THR A 406 6.13 -19.78 -16.65
CA THR A 406 5.63 -18.40 -16.66
C THR A 406 4.51 -18.18 -15.64
N THR A 407 4.34 -16.93 -15.22
CA THR A 407 3.28 -16.52 -14.29
C THR A 407 2.53 -15.31 -14.82
N GLY A 408 1.24 -15.20 -14.48
CA GLY A 408 0.38 -14.09 -14.86
C GLY A 408 -0.60 -13.69 -13.74
N SER A 409 -1.20 -12.52 -13.85
CA SER A 409 -2.27 -12.08 -12.97
C SER A 409 -3.60 -12.71 -13.38
N GLY A 410 -4.36 -13.22 -12.40
CA GLY A 410 -5.74 -13.66 -12.61
C GLY A 410 -6.74 -12.54 -12.35
N THR A 411 -7.79 -12.46 -13.17
CA THR A 411 -8.95 -11.60 -12.92
C THR A 411 -9.99 -12.39 -12.13
N VAL A 412 -10.31 -11.93 -10.92
CA VAL A 412 -11.34 -12.54 -10.06
C VAL A 412 -12.70 -11.94 -10.41
N SER A 413 -13.70 -12.79 -10.54
CA SER A 413 -15.10 -12.40 -10.74
C SER A 413 -16.02 -13.31 -9.93
N GLY A 414 -17.22 -12.84 -9.58
CA GLY A 414 -18.18 -13.59 -8.77
C GLY A 414 -18.63 -12.82 -7.53
N THR A 415 -19.56 -13.42 -6.79
CA THR A 415 -20.20 -12.86 -5.58
C THR A 415 -20.75 -14.00 -4.72
N ALA A 416 -21.12 -13.71 -3.47
CA ALA A 416 -21.84 -14.66 -2.61
C ALA A 416 -21.02 -15.93 -2.29
N GLY A 417 -19.71 -15.77 -2.06
CA GLY A 417 -18.82 -16.88 -1.72
C GLY A 417 -18.50 -17.83 -2.87
N SER A 418 -18.74 -17.45 -4.13
CA SER A 418 -18.32 -18.20 -5.30
C SER A 418 -17.61 -17.30 -6.30
N TYR A 419 -16.39 -17.68 -6.66
CA TYR A 419 -15.48 -16.88 -7.49
C TYR A 419 -14.92 -17.70 -8.64
N THR A 420 -14.70 -17.05 -9.78
CA THR A 420 -14.02 -17.59 -10.95
C THR A 420 -12.81 -16.73 -11.24
N VAL A 421 -11.65 -17.36 -11.37
CA VAL A 421 -10.42 -16.71 -11.80
C VAL A 421 -10.22 -16.98 -13.29
N SER A 422 -10.13 -15.91 -14.07
CA SER A 422 -9.84 -15.97 -15.50
C SER A 422 -8.47 -15.35 -15.80
N GLY A 423 -7.85 -15.77 -16.89
CA GLY A 423 -6.56 -15.24 -17.33
C GLY A 423 -6.32 -15.50 -18.81
N ASP A 424 -5.34 -14.79 -19.35
CA ASP A 424 -4.89 -14.92 -20.72
C ASP A 424 -3.47 -15.48 -20.74
N HIS A 425 -3.19 -16.44 -21.63
CA HIS A 425 -1.86 -17.03 -21.79
C HIS A 425 -1.64 -17.63 -23.16
N THR A 426 -0.39 -17.65 -23.62
CA THR A 426 0.01 -18.32 -24.85
C THR A 426 1.10 -19.32 -24.49
N TYR A 427 0.81 -20.61 -24.67
CA TYR A 427 1.82 -21.67 -24.52
C TYR A 427 2.75 -21.63 -25.73
N ALA A 428 4.04 -21.61 -25.47
CA ALA A 428 5.07 -21.53 -26.50
C ALA A 428 5.23 -22.84 -27.26
N ASP A 429 5.03 -23.97 -26.58
CA ASP A 429 5.13 -25.34 -27.11
C ASP A 429 3.82 -26.10 -26.81
N GLU A 430 3.55 -27.16 -27.56
CA GLU A 430 2.49 -28.12 -27.33
C GLU A 430 2.73 -28.99 -26.09
N GLY A 431 1.66 -29.61 -25.58
CA GLY A 431 1.77 -30.57 -24.48
C GLY A 431 0.75 -30.37 -23.37
N THR A 432 1.05 -30.98 -22.21
CA THR A 432 0.18 -30.94 -21.03
C THR A 432 0.88 -30.19 -19.90
N PHE A 433 0.31 -29.06 -19.50
CA PHE A 433 0.79 -28.21 -18.42
C PHE A 433 -0.14 -28.26 -17.21
N THR A 434 0.40 -27.99 -16.02
CA THR A 434 -0.34 -28.00 -14.75
C THR A 434 -0.46 -26.58 -14.18
N PRO A 435 -1.43 -25.78 -14.66
CA PRO A 435 -1.60 -24.43 -14.13
C PRO A 435 -2.04 -24.47 -12.66
N VAL A 436 -1.47 -23.59 -11.84
CA VAL A 436 -1.82 -23.42 -10.43
C VAL A 436 -2.31 -21.99 -10.22
N VAL A 437 -3.57 -21.85 -9.82
CA VAL A 437 -4.14 -20.57 -9.44
C VAL A 437 -4.07 -20.43 -7.93
N THR A 438 -3.48 -19.36 -7.44
CA THR A 438 -3.53 -18.97 -6.03
C THR A 438 -4.47 -17.78 -5.89
N LEU A 439 -5.50 -17.94 -5.05
CA LEU A 439 -6.43 -16.89 -4.68
C LEU A 439 -6.13 -16.46 -3.24
N ASN A 440 -5.94 -15.17 -3.02
CA ASN A 440 -5.70 -14.57 -1.71
C ASN A 440 -6.79 -13.56 -1.40
N ASP A 441 -7.27 -13.59 -0.17
CA ASP A 441 -8.11 -12.55 0.41
C ASP A 441 -7.24 -11.42 1.00
N LEU A 442 -7.64 -10.17 0.81
CA LEU A 442 -6.88 -8.97 1.20
C LEU A 442 -7.83 -7.96 1.87
N PRO A 443 -7.46 -7.39 3.02
CA PRO A 443 -6.15 -7.43 3.69
C PRO A 443 -5.82 -8.72 4.48
N GLY A 444 -6.67 -9.74 4.40
CA GLY A 444 -6.66 -10.97 5.17
C GLY A 444 -5.49 -11.93 4.93
N GLY A 445 -5.56 -13.05 5.64
CA GLY A 445 -4.57 -14.13 5.59
C GLY A 445 -5.07 -15.36 4.83
N ALA A 446 -6.37 -15.45 4.54
CA ALA A 446 -6.95 -16.59 3.85
C ALA A 446 -6.41 -16.70 2.41
N SER A 447 -5.94 -17.90 2.06
CA SER A 447 -5.40 -18.20 0.75
C SER A 447 -5.70 -19.64 0.38
N ALA A 448 -6.00 -19.88 -0.90
CA ALA A 448 -6.19 -21.22 -1.44
C ALA A 448 -5.55 -21.35 -2.81
N ALA A 449 -5.03 -22.54 -3.10
CA ALA A 449 -4.52 -22.90 -4.41
C ALA A 449 -5.47 -23.89 -5.10
N ALA A 450 -5.60 -23.75 -6.42
CA ALA A 450 -6.35 -24.64 -7.29
C ALA A 450 -5.45 -25.11 -8.43
N THR A 451 -5.24 -26.42 -8.55
CA THR A 451 -4.46 -27.00 -9.64
C THR A 451 -5.40 -27.47 -10.75
N GLY A 452 -5.14 -26.99 -11.98
CA GLY A 452 -5.86 -27.37 -13.19
C GLY A 452 -5.01 -28.21 -14.14
N THR A 453 -5.46 -28.33 -15.38
CA THR A 453 -4.71 -28.98 -16.47
C THR A 453 -4.92 -28.18 -17.74
N ALA A 454 -3.85 -27.79 -18.42
CA ALA A 454 -3.93 -27.18 -19.74
C ALA A 454 -3.37 -28.15 -20.77
N VAL A 455 -4.11 -28.39 -21.84
CA VAL A 455 -3.64 -29.16 -22.99
C VAL A 455 -3.48 -28.19 -24.15
N ALA A 456 -2.24 -27.86 -24.48
CA ALA A 456 -1.88 -27.11 -25.68
C ALA A 456 -1.76 -28.10 -26.83
N ALA A 457 -2.65 -27.99 -27.82
CA ALA A 457 -2.60 -28.80 -29.01
C ALA A 457 -1.53 -28.28 -29.99
N GLU A 458 -0.91 -29.24 -30.68
CA GLU A 458 -0.01 -29.04 -31.82
C GLU A 458 -0.60 -28.10 -32.87
N ALA A 459 0.21 -27.16 -33.37
CA ALA A 459 -0.15 -26.17 -34.37
C ALA A 459 0.75 -26.19 -35.61
N ASP A 460 1.91 -26.83 -35.57
CA ASP A 460 2.95 -26.82 -36.58
C ASP A 460 2.52 -27.44 -37.92
N VAL A 461 2.96 -26.80 -39.00
CA VAL A 461 2.74 -27.24 -40.38
C VAL A 461 4.03 -27.04 -41.17
N LEU A 462 4.86 -28.09 -41.15
CA LEU A 462 6.18 -28.11 -41.76
C LEU A 462 6.15 -28.34 -43.29
N HIS A 463 6.84 -27.48 -44.03
CA HIS A 463 7.04 -27.60 -45.47
C HIS A 463 8.53 -27.65 -45.80
N ALA A 464 9.03 -28.83 -46.17
CA ALA A 464 10.45 -29.06 -46.47
C ALA A 464 10.77 -29.09 -47.97
N THR A 465 11.94 -28.57 -48.33
CA THR A 465 12.54 -28.56 -49.67
C THR A 465 13.98 -29.06 -49.59
N GLY A 466 14.30 -30.13 -50.31
CA GLY A 466 15.64 -30.70 -50.34
C GLY A 466 16.57 -29.91 -51.26
N VAL A 467 17.85 -29.85 -50.90
CA VAL A 467 18.91 -29.20 -51.66
C VAL A 467 19.78 -30.26 -52.32
N THR A 468 20.08 -30.10 -53.61
CA THR A 468 20.99 -31.00 -54.33
C THR A 468 22.44 -30.70 -53.91
N VAL A 469 23.15 -31.75 -53.52
CA VAL A 469 24.57 -31.70 -53.15
C VAL A 469 25.40 -32.10 -54.36
N ASN A 470 26.43 -31.32 -54.70
CA ASN A 470 27.39 -31.67 -55.74
C ASN A 470 28.79 -31.73 -55.12
N GLY A 471 29.53 -32.80 -55.39
CA GLY A 471 30.85 -33.00 -54.81
C GLY A 471 31.71 -33.97 -55.62
N THR A 472 32.88 -34.25 -55.07
CA THR A 472 33.85 -35.19 -55.60
C THR A 472 33.97 -36.35 -54.62
N GLN A 473 34.07 -37.58 -55.13
CA GLN A 473 34.33 -38.78 -54.35
C GLN A 473 35.51 -38.58 -53.40
N ALA A 474 35.44 -39.19 -52.22
CA ALA A 474 36.45 -39.11 -51.15
C ALA A 474 36.76 -37.69 -50.63
N THR A 475 35.99 -36.67 -51.04
CA THR A 475 36.08 -35.31 -50.49
C THR A 475 34.89 -35.02 -49.59
N ALA A 476 35.15 -34.51 -48.39
CA ALA A 476 34.08 -34.16 -47.46
C ALA A 476 33.24 -32.99 -47.99
N PHE A 477 31.94 -33.22 -48.11
CA PHE A 477 30.95 -32.16 -48.26
C PHE A 477 30.62 -31.56 -46.88
N SER A 478 30.36 -30.26 -46.85
CA SER A 478 29.77 -29.58 -45.70
C SER A 478 28.91 -28.42 -46.21
N GLY A 479 27.63 -28.40 -45.81
CA GLY A 479 26.70 -27.33 -46.20
C GLY A 479 25.23 -27.71 -46.01
N THR A 480 24.34 -26.88 -46.55
CA THR A 480 22.90 -27.09 -46.47
C THR A 480 22.45 -28.25 -47.34
N VAL A 481 21.65 -29.17 -46.76
CA VAL A 481 21.07 -30.34 -47.45
C VAL A 481 19.56 -30.25 -47.61
N ALA A 482 18.89 -29.45 -46.78
CA ALA A 482 17.47 -29.14 -46.92
C ALA A 482 17.14 -27.79 -46.27
N THR A 483 16.00 -27.24 -46.64
CA THR A 483 15.38 -26.08 -46.00
C THR A 483 13.93 -26.40 -45.68
N PHE A 484 13.36 -25.80 -44.65
CA PHE A 484 11.93 -25.91 -44.37
C PHE A 484 11.36 -24.64 -43.74
N THR A 485 10.05 -24.51 -43.79
CA THR A 485 9.30 -23.46 -43.08
C THR A 485 8.20 -24.09 -42.26
N ASP A 486 7.97 -23.55 -41.08
CA ASP A 486 6.75 -23.79 -40.35
C ASP A 486 5.75 -22.64 -40.60
N THR A 487 4.52 -23.00 -40.96
CA THR A 487 3.42 -22.05 -41.20
C THR A 487 2.36 -22.07 -40.10
N GLY A 488 2.45 -23.03 -39.18
CA GLY A 488 1.59 -23.16 -38.02
C GLY A 488 1.93 -22.14 -36.94
N TYR A 489 3.22 -22.02 -36.62
CA TYR A 489 3.73 -21.07 -35.64
C TYR A 489 5.11 -20.50 -36.05
N PRO A 490 5.15 -19.31 -36.67
CA PRO A 490 6.41 -18.71 -37.13
C PRO A 490 7.35 -18.25 -35.99
N GLY A 491 6.98 -18.48 -34.72
CA GLY A 491 7.76 -18.15 -33.54
C GLY A 491 8.73 -19.26 -33.09
N ASN A 492 8.64 -20.46 -33.68
CA ASN A 492 9.47 -21.61 -33.35
C ASN A 492 10.97 -21.30 -33.41
N LEU A 493 11.72 -21.75 -32.41
CA LEU A 493 13.17 -21.67 -32.40
C LEU A 493 13.76 -22.84 -33.20
N ALA A 494 14.98 -22.68 -33.70
CA ALA A 494 15.67 -23.77 -34.39
C ALA A 494 15.97 -24.96 -33.46
N SER A 495 15.97 -24.75 -32.15
CA SER A 495 16.17 -25.79 -31.12
C SER A 495 15.01 -26.78 -31.02
N ASP A 496 13.84 -26.39 -31.51
CA ASP A 496 12.60 -27.13 -31.32
C ASP A 496 12.49 -28.24 -32.36
N PHE A 497 13.29 -28.15 -33.43
CA PHE A 497 13.37 -29.14 -34.48
C PHE A 497 14.63 -29.99 -34.38
N THR A 498 14.45 -31.29 -34.61
CA THR A 498 15.55 -32.22 -34.88
C THR A 498 15.50 -32.66 -36.34
N ALA A 499 16.66 -32.89 -36.96
CA ALA A 499 16.72 -33.39 -38.32
C ALA A 499 17.67 -34.58 -38.45
N THR A 500 17.25 -35.57 -39.22
CA THR A 500 18.05 -36.74 -39.61
C THR A 500 18.28 -36.73 -41.12
N ILE A 501 19.52 -36.98 -41.54
CA ILE A 501 19.96 -37.02 -42.92
C ILE A 501 20.38 -38.45 -43.24
N ASP A 502 19.71 -39.09 -44.19
CA ASP A 502 20.11 -40.33 -44.85
C ASP A 502 20.81 -39.96 -46.16
N TRP A 503 22.07 -40.34 -46.30
CA TRP A 503 22.91 -39.96 -47.42
C TRP A 503 22.71 -40.85 -48.66
N GLY A 504 21.93 -41.92 -48.54
CA GLY A 504 21.59 -42.82 -49.66
C GLY A 504 22.69 -43.82 -50.03
N ASP A 505 23.78 -43.89 -49.25
CA ASP A 505 24.86 -44.87 -49.34
C ASP A 505 24.88 -45.85 -48.15
N GLY A 506 23.77 -45.89 -47.39
CA GLY A 506 23.63 -46.71 -46.18
C GLY A 506 24.08 -46.02 -44.89
N THR A 507 24.53 -44.76 -44.96
CA THR A 507 24.91 -43.96 -43.79
C THR A 507 23.86 -42.90 -43.44
N THR A 508 23.74 -42.61 -42.15
CA THR A 508 22.82 -41.58 -41.63
C THR A 508 23.52 -40.70 -40.59
N THR A 509 23.23 -39.41 -40.58
CA THR A 509 23.75 -38.44 -39.60
C THR A 509 22.63 -37.55 -39.06
N SER A 510 22.81 -36.96 -37.88
CA SER A 510 21.99 -35.82 -37.47
C SER A 510 22.40 -34.58 -38.25
N GLY A 511 21.42 -33.71 -38.54
CA GLY A 511 21.65 -32.42 -39.18
C GLY A 511 21.25 -31.28 -38.24
N PRO A 512 22.17 -30.39 -37.82
CA PRO A 512 21.78 -29.22 -37.04
C PRO A 512 20.82 -28.34 -37.84
N VAL A 513 19.78 -27.87 -37.16
CA VAL A 513 18.82 -26.92 -37.70
C VAL A 513 19.26 -25.52 -37.30
N ALA A 514 19.23 -24.59 -38.26
CA ALA A 514 19.46 -23.17 -38.02
C ALA A 514 18.35 -22.34 -38.64
N LEU A 515 18.00 -21.20 -38.01
CA LEU A 515 17.00 -20.27 -38.53
C LEU A 515 17.69 -19.05 -39.13
N SER A 516 17.42 -18.77 -40.41
CA SER A 516 17.97 -17.59 -41.10
C SER A 516 16.92 -16.97 -42.02
N GLY A 517 16.59 -15.70 -41.81
CA GLY A 517 15.66 -14.96 -42.68
C GLY A 517 14.23 -15.50 -42.72
N GLY A 518 13.78 -16.20 -41.67
CA GLY A 518 12.43 -16.81 -41.60
C GLY A 518 12.32 -18.18 -42.28
N THR A 519 13.44 -18.83 -42.60
CA THR A 519 13.48 -20.20 -43.12
C THR A 519 14.49 -21.01 -42.31
N TYR A 520 14.11 -22.24 -41.95
CA TYR A 520 14.98 -23.17 -41.28
C TYR A 520 15.86 -23.91 -42.30
N THR A 521 17.13 -24.08 -41.99
CA THR A 521 18.11 -24.79 -42.82
C THR A 521 18.63 -26.00 -42.06
N VAL A 522 18.68 -27.16 -42.72
CA VAL A 522 19.33 -28.36 -42.21
C VAL A 522 20.72 -28.44 -42.83
N GLU A 523 21.75 -28.35 -42.01
CA GLU A 523 23.14 -28.51 -42.44
C GLU A 523 23.60 -29.97 -42.26
N GLY A 524 24.50 -30.43 -43.12
CA GLY A 524 25.07 -31.77 -43.06
C GLY A 524 26.51 -31.78 -43.54
N SER A 525 27.26 -32.78 -43.07
CA SER A 525 28.59 -33.08 -43.59
C SER A 525 28.74 -34.57 -43.79
N HIS A 526 29.29 -34.96 -44.94
CA HIS A 526 29.48 -36.35 -45.31
C HIS A 526 30.54 -36.52 -46.39
N THR A 527 31.16 -37.69 -46.45
CA THR A 527 32.13 -38.08 -47.49
C THR A 527 31.62 -39.33 -48.17
N TYR A 528 31.32 -39.23 -49.46
CA TYR A 528 30.97 -40.39 -50.27
C TYR A 528 32.22 -41.15 -50.69
N SER A 529 32.27 -42.44 -50.39
CA SER A 529 33.36 -43.33 -50.80
C SER A 529 33.43 -43.51 -52.30
N ASP A 530 32.29 -43.36 -52.99
CA ASP A 530 32.12 -43.66 -54.42
C ASP A 530 31.52 -42.49 -55.20
N LYS A 531 31.86 -42.41 -56.48
CA LYS A 531 31.16 -41.57 -57.45
C LYS A 531 29.78 -42.14 -57.75
N GLY A 532 28.84 -41.27 -58.12
CA GLY A 532 27.48 -41.68 -58.44
C GLY A 532 26.45 -40.65 -58.07
N THR A 533 25.18 -41.02 -58.20
CA THR A 533 24.05 -40.23 -57.71
C THR A 533 23.38 -40.96 -56.56
N PHE A 534 23.42 -40.37 -55.37
CA PHE A 534 22.82 -40.91 -54.16
C PHE A 534 21.54 -40.16 -53.84
N THR A 535 20.51 -40.86 -53.38
CA THR A 535 19.26 -40.21 -52.96
C THR A 535 19.40 -39.77 -51.51
N VAL A 536 19.50 -38.46 -51.28
CA VAL A 536 19.59 -37.91 -49.92
C VAL A 536 18.18 -37.71 -49.39
N ARG A 537 17.86 -38.25 -48.22
CA ARG A 537 16.57 -38.02 -47.54
C ARG A 537 16.81 -37.28 -46.24
N VAL A 538 16.10 -36.16 -46.07
CA VAL A 538 16.10 -35.40 -44.82
C VAL A 538 14.72 -35.54 -44.18
N THR A 539 14.69 -35.89 -42.91
CA THR A 539 13.47 -35.95 -42.09
C THR A 539 13.64 -34.98 -40.93
N VAL A 540 12.67 -34.08 -40.78
CA VAL A 540 12.57 -33.10 -39.69
C VAL A 540 11.43 -33.51 -38.76
N ASP A 541 11.65 -33.38 -37.46
CA ASP A 541 10.76 -33.77 -36.37
C ASP A 541 10.71 -32.65 -35.32
N ASP A 542 9.51 -32.29 -34.85
CA ASP A 542 9.24 -31.28 -33.79
C ASP A 542 9.44 -31.82 -32.35
N GLY A 543 9.65 -33.13 -32.18
CA GLY A 543 10.00 -33.74 -30.90
C GLY A 543 8.83 -34.17 -30.00
N SER A 544 7.60 -33.66 -30.15
CA SER A 544 6.47 -34.04 -29.26
C SER A 544 5.07 -34.15 -29.90
N GLY A 545 4.87 -33.66 -31.13
CA GLY A 545 3.61 -33.69 -31.88
C GLY A 545 3.54 -34.74 -33.01
N ASN A 546 4.69 -35.27 -33.44
CA ASN A 546 4.86 -36.12 -34.63
C ASN A 546 4.57 -35.40 -35.97
N VAL A 547 4.75 -34.08 -36.06
CA VAL A 547 4.73 -33.41 -37.37
C VAL A 547 6.05 -33.70 -38.07
N LEU A 548 6.05 -34.76 -38.89
CA LEU A 548 7.20 -35.16 -39.69
C LEU A 548 7.15 -34.51 -41.07
N ALA A 549 8.17 -33.72 -41.41
CA ALA A 549 8.45 -33.34 -42.80
C ALA A 549 9.61 -34.16 -43.34
N SER A 550 9.36 -34.98 -44.35
CA SER A 550 10.41 -35.71 -45.06
C SER A 550 10.53 -35.23 -46.50
N VAL A 551 11.75 -34.94 -46.92
CA VAL A 551 12.06 -34.51 -48.29
C VAL A 551 13.24 -35.31 -48.84
N SER A 552 13.21 -35.58 -50.14
CA SER A 552 14.31 -36.24 -50.84
C SER A 552 14.93 -35.32 -51.88
N SER A 553 16.25 -35.32 -51.95
CA SER A 553 17.06 -34.66 -52.97
C SER A 553 18.11 -35.65 -53.52
N SER A 554 19.17 -35.13 -54.13
CA SER A 554 20.24 -35.97 -54.68
C SER A 554 21.60 -35.40 -54.31
N ALA A 555 22.54 -36.31 -54.05
CA ALA A 555 23.96 -36.00 -54.01
C ALA A 555 24.62 -36.57 -55.27
N VAL A 556 25.25 -35.72 -56.07
CA VAL A 556 25.96 -36.11 -57.29
C VAL A 556 27.46 -36.00 -57.03
N MET A 557 28.13 -37.15 -57.03
CA MET A 557 29.56 -37.30 -56.78
C MET A 557 30.26 -37.70 -58.07
N ILE A 558 31.29 -36.93 -58.43
CA ILE A 558 32.16 -37.24 -59.58
C ILE A 558 33.47 -37.88 -59.11
N GLU A 559 34.15 -38.56 -60.03
CA GLU A 559 35.50 -39.11 -59.81
C GLU A 559 36.48 -38.05 -59.31
N ASP A 560 37.43 -38.49 -58.48
CA ASP A 560 38.49 -37.66 -57.91
C ASP A 560 39.44 -37.12 -59.02
N LEU A 561 40.02 -35.95 -58.76
CA LEU A 561 40.85 -35.26 -59.74
C LEU A 561 42.26 -35.87 -59.80
N LEU A 562 42.79 -36.08 -61.01
CA LEU A 562 44.17 -36.52 -61.21
C LEU A 562 45.18 -35.49 -60.67
N PRO A 563 46.46 -35.87 -60.44
CA PRO A 563 47.51 -34.93 -60.04
C PRO A 563 47.56 -33.72 -60.97
N GLY A 564 47.16 -32.55 -60.45
CA GLY A 564 47.01 -31.31 -61.23
C GLY A 564 45.59 -30.73 -61.27
N GLY A 565 44.59 -31.40 -60.67
CA GLY A 565 43.24 -30.86 -60.49
C GLY A 565 42.35 -30.95 -61.74
N ALA A 566 42.69 -31.80 -62.70
CA ALA A 566 41.93 -32.02 -63.93
C ALA A 566 41.43 -33.47 -64.02
N GLN A 567 40.36 -33.71 -64.79
CA GLN A 567 39.86 -35.05 -65.07
C GLN A 567 40.79 -35.89 -65.97
N GLY A 568 41.70 -35.26 -66.73
CA GLY A 568 42.62 -35.93 -67.66
C GLY A 568 41.95 -36.72 -68.78
N THR A 569 42.74 -37.51 -69.50
CA THR A 569 42.32 -38.40 -70.58
C THR A 569 41.78 -39.73 -70.05
N ALA A 570 41.14 -40.52 -70.90
CA ALA A 570 40.63 -41.85 -70.55
C ALA A 570 41.76 -42.81 -70.09
N ASN A 571 42.94 -42.75 -70.71
CA ASN A 571 44.09 -43.57 -70.32
C ASN A 571 44.67 -43.12 -68.98
N GLU A 572 44.75 -41.80 -68.74
CA GLU A 572 45.23 -41.27 -67.46
C GLU A 572 44.28 -41.64 -66.30
N ARG A 573 42.96 -41.57 -66.53
CA ARG A 573 41.96 -42.02 -65.54
C ARG A 573 42.04 -43.51 -65.29
N PHE A 574 42.18 -44.32 -66.34
CA PHE A 574 42.40 -45.76 -66.19
C PHE A 574 43.62 -46.07 -65.31
N VAL A 575 44.75 -45.40 -65.55
CA VAL A 575 45.96 -45.58 -64.71
C VAL A 575 45.69 -45.11 -63.28
N GLY A 576 45.04 -43.96 -63.10
CA GLY A 576 44.65 -43.44 -61.80
C GLY A 576 43.82 -44.43 -60.99
N GLU A 577 42.79 -45.01 -61.61
CA GLU A 577 41.90 -45.97 -60.95
C GLU A 577 42.57 -47.32 -60.67
N VAL A 578 43.45 -47.82 -61.56
CA VAL A 578 44.24 -49.02 -61.24
C VAL A 578 45.14 -48.78 -60.03
N TYR A 579 45.76 -47.60 -59.90
CA TYR A 579 46.55 -47.25 -58.72
C TYR A 579 45.70 -47.12 -57.46
N ARG A 580 44.49 -46.55 -57.56
CA ARG A 580 43.58 -46.39 -56.43
C ARG A 580 43.06 -47.74 -55.94
N GLU A 581 42.54 -48.56 -56.84
CA GLU A 581 41.93 -49.84 -56.49
C GLU A 581 42.97 -50.87 -56.02
N VAL A 582 44.15 -50.90 -56.64
CA VAL A 582 45.18 -51.90 -56.32
C VAL A 582 46.10 -51.44 -55.18
N LEU A 583 46.43 -50.14 -55.12
CA LEU A 583 47.43 -49.60 -54.17
C LEU A 583 46.83 -48.68 -53.11
N GLY A 584 45.55 -48.32 -53.19
CA GLY A 584 44.88 -47.47 -52.21
C GLY A 584 45.36 -46.01 -52.22
N ARG A 585 46.00 -45.55 -53.29
CA ARG A 585 46.50 -44.16 -53.39
C ARG A 585 46.39 -43.59 -54.79
N ILE A 586 46.41 -42.25 -54.84
CA ILE A 586 46.58 -41.53 -56.09
C ILE A 586 47.94 -41.84 -56.74
N VAL A 587 47.90 -42.08 -58.05
CA VAL A 587 49.10 -42.22 -58.88
C VAL A 587 49.92 -40.92 -58.84
N ASP A 588 51.24 -41.02 -58.72
CA ASP A 588 52.11 -39.84 -58.79
C ASP A 588 52.29 -39.38 -60.25
N GLY A 589 52.63 -38.11 -60.45
CA GLY A 589 52.71 -37.54 -61.80
C GLY A 589 53.72 -38.24 -62.73
N ASN A 590 54.79 -38.82 -62.21
CA ASN A 590 55.80 -39.52 -63.02
C ASN A 590 55.31 -40.90 -63.45
N SER A 591 54.74 -41.68 -62.52
CA SER A 591 54.13 -42.98 -62.84
C SER A 591 52.96 -42.85 -63.79
N LEU A 592 52.10 -41.83 -63.59
CA LEU A 592 50.99 -41.52 -64.50
C LEU A 592 51.49 -41.30 -65.92
N GLN A 593 52.56 -40.50 -66.08
CA GLN A 593 53.14 -40.22 -67.39
C GLN A 593 53.73 -41.48 -68.05
N ILE A 594 54.45 -42.31 -67.30
CA ILE A 594 55.07 -43.54 -67.81
C ILE A 594 54.01 -44.51 -68.33
N TRP A 595 53.02 -44.85 -67.50
CA TRP A 595 52.01 -45.84 -67.87
C TRP A 595 51.07 -45.35 -68.96
N THR A 596 50.72 -44.07 -68.94
CA THR A 596 49.92 -43.46 -70.02
C THR A 596 50.66 -43.51 -71.35
N THR A 597 51.97 -43.21 -71.37
CA THR A 597 52.78 -43.32 -72.61
C THR A 597 52.80 -44.75 -73.15
N VAL A 598 52.85 -45.76 -72.26
CA VAL A 598 52.82 -47.18 -72.63
C VAL A 598 51.47 -47.58 -73.22
N LEU A 599 50.36 -47.11 -72.64
CA LEU A 599 49.00 -47.32 -73.17
C LEU A 599 48.79 -46.62 -74.52
N ASP A 600 49.27 -45.38 -74.65
CA ASP A 600 49.19 -44.60 -75.88
C ASP A 600 50.01 -45.22 -77.02
N ALA A 601 51.07 -45.97 -76.70
CA ALA A 601 51.85 -46.76 -77.65
C ALA A 601 51.15 -48.06 -78.09
N GLY A 602 49.95 -48.35 -77.59
CA GLY A 602 49.12 -49.49 -77.99
C GLY A 602 49.37 -50.77 -77.20
N VAL A 603 50.06 -50.70 -76.05
CA VAL A 603 50.21 -51.86 -75.17
C VAL A 603 48.84 -52.21 -74.55
N PRO A 604 48.43 -53.50 -74.52
CA PRO A 604 47.14 -53.89 -73.95
C PRO A 604 46.99 -53.48 -72.48
N ARG A 605 45.79 -53.00 -72.10
CA ARG A 605 45.45 -52.57 -70.74
C ARG A 605 45.73 -53.63 -69.69
N GLN A 606 45.41 -54.89 -69.97
CA GLN A 606 45.72 -56.03 -69.10
C GLN A 606 47.23 -56.18 -68.84
N ALA A 607 48.09 -55.91 -69.84
CA ALA A 607 49.54 -55.98 -69.66
C ALA A 607 50.06 -54.82 -68.81
N VAL A 608 49.43 -53.65 -68.91
CA VAL A 608 49.75 -52.49 -68.06
C VAL A 608 49.24 -52.70 -66.63
N ALA A 609 48.02 -53.21 -66.44
CA ALA A 609 47.50 -53.57 -65.12
C ALA A 609 48.38 -54.64 -64.45
N TYR A 610 48.75 -55.69 -65.19
CA TYR A 610 49.69 -56.72 -64.71
C TYR A 610 51.04 -56.12 -64.36
N ALA A 611 51.57 -55.21 -65.21
CA ALA A 611 52.84 -54.55 -64.92
C ALA A 611 52.75 -53.62 -63.72
N ILE A 612 51.62 -52.92 -63.48
CA ILE A 612 51.43 -52.11 -62.28
C ILE A 612 51.37 -53.01 -61.05
N ILE A 613 50.60 -54.11 -61.10
CA ILE A 613 50.55 -55.11 -60.02
C ILE A 613 51.95 -55.70 -59.74
N ALA A 614 52.71 -56.02 -60.80
CA ALA A 614 54.04 -56.62 -60.69
C ALA A 614 55.17 -55.63 -60.34
N VAL A 615 55.07 -54.36 -60.74
CA VAL A 615 56.07 -53.31 -60.46
C VAL A 615 55.79 -52.63 -59.11
N ALA A 616 54.54 -52.55 -58.68
CA ALA A 616 54.14 -52.10 -57.35
C ALA A 616 54.54 -53.07 -56.23
N ASP A 617 55.14 -54.21 -56.58
CA ASP A 617 55.77 -55.18 -55.69
C ASP A 617 57.02 -54.62 -54.95
N ALA A 618 57.30 -53.33 -55.11
CA ALA A 618 58.22 -52.55 -54.28
C ALA A 618 57.58 -52.17 -52.92
N GLY A 619 57.31 -53.15 -52.06
CA GLY A 619 56.92 -52.99 -50.65
C GLY A 619 55.45 -52.60 -50.40
N GLU A 620 54.95 -51.58 -51.10
CA GLU A 620 53.62 -50.99 -50.84
C GLU A 620 52.45 -51.98 -51.10
N LEU A 621 52.46 -52.68 -52.24
CA LEU A 621 51.45 -53.71 -52.53
C LEU A 621 51.57 -54.89 -51.57
N ARG A 622 52.79 -55.23 -51.13
CA ARG A 622 53.02 -56.34 -50.19
C ARG A 622 52.39 -56.05 -48.84
N ASP A 623 52.61 -54.84 -48.32
CA ASP A 623 51.99 -54.42 -47.06
C ASP A 623 50.46 -54.45 -47.16
N LYS A 624 49.88 -54.02 -48.30
CA LYS A 624 48.43 -54.09 -48.53
C LYS A 624 47.88 -55.51 -48.62
N ILE A 625 48.56 -56.42 -49.34
CA ILE A 625 48.16 -57.83 -49.41
C ILE A 625 48.16 -58.45 -48.00
N VAL A 626 49.19 -58.13 -47.19
CA VAL A 626 49.28 -58.63 -45.82
C VAL A 626 48.19 -58.00 -44.93
N GLU A 627 47.99 -56.68 -44.98
CA GLU A 627 46.92 -55.99 -44.23
C GLU A 627 45.55 -56.59 -44.55
N ASN A 628 45.23 -56.78 -45.83
CA ASN A 628 43.95 -57.34 -46.26
C ASN A 628 43.80 -58.80 -45.80
N ALA A 629 44.86 -59.61 -45.86
CA ALA A 629 44.81 -60.98 -45.34
C ALA A 629 44.58 -61.01 -43.82
N TYR A 630 45.20 -60.11 -43.06
CA TYR A 630 44.93 -59.98 -41.62
C TYR A 630 43.50 -59.54 -41.31
N GLN A 631 42.97 -58.56 -42.06
CA GLN A 631 41.58 -58.12 -41.87
C GLN A 631 40.59 -59.22 -42.24
N THR A 632 40.82 -59.94 -43.33
CA THR A 632 39.92 -60.97 -43.83
C THR A 632 39.91 -62.20 -42.91
N TYR A 633 41.09 -62.70 -42.55
CA TYR A 633 41.18 -63.98 -41.84
C TYR A 633 41.30 -63.81 -40.32
N LEU A 634 41.96 -62.75 -39.83
CA LEU A 634 42.11 -62.51 -38.38
C LEU A 634 41.21 -61.40 -37.85
N HIS A 635 40.48 -60.66 -38.69
CA HIS A 635 39.54 -59.59 -38.31
C HIS A 635 40.20 -58.49 -37.48
N ARG A 636 41.47 -58.23 -37.79
CA ARG A 636 42.28 -57.18 -37.18
C ARG A 636 43.32 -56.66 -38.16
N THR A 637 43.95 -55.55 -37.81
CA THR A 637 45.11 -55.03 -38.54
C THR A 637 46.35 -55.91 -38.33
N ALA A 638 47.18 -56.00 -39.36
CA ALA A 638 48.52 -56.60 -39.25
C ALA A 638 49.38 -55.80 -38.27
N ASP A 639 50.11 -56.50 -37.41
CA ASP A 639 51.15 -55.88 -36.59
C ASP A 639 52.47 -55.77 -37.37
N ALA A 640 53.41 -54.97 -36.86
CA ALA A 640 54.67 -54.70 -37.55
C ALA A 640 55.52 -55.97 -37.81
N ALA A 641 55.41 -56.99 -36.96
CA ALA A 641 56.13 -58.24 -37.15
C ALA A 641 55.46 -59.11 -38.23
N GLY A 642 54.13 -59.16 -38.25
CA GLY A 642 53.34 -59.80 -39.31
C GLY A 642 53.60 -59.19 -40.69
N LEU A 643 53.54 -57.86 -40.79
CA LEU A 643 53.88 -57.11 -42.00
C LEU A 643 55.28 -57.45 -42.51
N ALA A 644 56.29 -57.42 -41.63
CA ALA A 644 57.67 -57.73 -42.02
C ALA A 644 57.86 -59.18 -42.48
N TYR A 645 57.25 -60.15 -41.78
CA TYR A 645 57.41 -61.57 -42.09
C TYR A 645 56.74 -61.93 -43.42
N PHE A 646 55.46 -61.61 -43.59
CA PHE A 646 54.73 -61.95 -44.81
C PHE A 646 55.10 -61.03 -45.98
N GLY A 647 55.51 -59.79 -45.71
CA GLY A 647 56.12 -58.92 -46.72
C GLY A 647 57.41 -59.50 -47.29
N GLN A 648 58.25 -60.14 -46.46
CA GLN A 648 59.42 -60.88 -46.93
C GLN A 648 59.05 -62.15 -47.70
N LEU A 649 58.01 -62.88 -47.26
CA LEU A 649 57.50 -64.04 -48.00
C LEU A 649 57.11 -63.67 -49.44
N LEU A 650 56.37 -62.58 -49.62
CA LEU A 650 56.03 -62.06 -50.95
C LEU A 650 57.27 -61.62 -51.73
N ALA A 651 58.26 -61.04 -51.05
CA ALA A 651 59.54 -60.66 -51.67
C ALA A 651 60.32 -61.83 -52.26
N GLU A 652 60.17 -63.02 -51.69
CA GLU A 652 60.84 -64.24 -52.11
C GLU A 652 59.99 -65.07 -53.10
N GLY A 653 58.86 -64.53 -53.56
CA GLY A 653 57.98 -65.17 -54.54
C GLY A 653 56.85 -66.00 -53.93
N GLY A 654 56.55 -65.82 -52.65
CA GLY A 654 55.35 -66.39 -52.01
C GLY A 654 54.06 -65.76 -52.55
N THR A 655 52.92 -66.41 -52.31
CA THR A 655 51.61 -65.99 -52.82
C THR A 655 50.70 -65.47 -51.70
N SER A 656 49.70 -64.65 -52.05
CA SER A 656 48.62 -64.25 -51.13
C SER A 656 47.89 -65.46 -50.53
N GLN A 657 47.72 -66.52 -51.31
CA GLN A 657 47.14 -67.79 -50.85
C GLN A 657 48.00 -68.46 -49.77
N GLN A 658 49.33 -68.40 -49.88
CA GLN A 658 50.22 -68.92 -48.84
C GLN A 658 50.07 -68.14 -47.53
N ILE A 659 49.96 -66.81 -47.61
CA ILE A 659 49.73 -65.96 -46.43
C ILE A 659 48.40 -66.34 -45.77
N ALA A 660 47.33 -66.44 -46.55
CA ALA A 660 46.01 -66.84 -46.07
C ALA A 660 46.06 -68.20 -45.35
N GLN A 661 46.74 -69.18 -45.94
CA GLN A 661 46.93 -70.51 -45.33
C GLN A 661 47.68 -70.43 -44.00
N ASP A 662 48.79 -69.70 -43.95
CA ASP A 662 49.62 -69.56 -42.76
C ASP A 662 48.88 -68.84 -41.61
N LEU A 663 48.13 -67.78 -41.94
CA LEU A 663 47.31 -67.04 -40.97
C LEU A 663 46.18 -67.91 -40.42
N MET A 664 45.41 -68.58 -41.28
CA MET A 664 44.31 -69.43 -40.81
C MET A 664 44.80 -70.69 -40.08
N ALA A 665 45.97 -71.22 -40.43
CA ALA A 665 46.55 -72.36 -39.73
C ALA A 665 47.09 -72.02 -38.33
N SER A 666 47.24 -70.73 -38.01
CA SER A 666 47.80 -70.24 -36.76
C SER A 666 46.96 -70.61 -35.53
N ASP A 667 47.60 -70.62 -34.36
CA ASP A 667 46.89 -70.81 -33.08
C ASP A 667 45.99 -69.61 -32.74
N GLU A 668 46.31 -68.43 -33.26
CA GLU A 668 45.48 -67.23 -33.10
C GLU A 668 44.14 -67.42 -33.79
N TYR A 669 44.14 -67.79 -35.07
CA TYR A 669 42.92 -68.05 -35.82
C TYR A 669 42.07 -69.14 -35.15
N TYR A 670 42.69 -70.26 -34.77
CA TYR A 670 42.00 -71.35 -34.09
C TYR A 670 41.34 -70.93 -32.78
N THR A 671 41.99 -70.07 -31.99
CA THR A 671 41.48 -69.64 -30.69
C THR A 671 40.42 -68.56 -30.83
N VAL A 672 40.71 -67.53 -31.63
CA VAL A 672 39.88 -66.32 -31.74
C VAL A 672 38.68 -66.56 -32.64
N ARG A 673 38.92 -67.11 -33.84
CA ARG A 673 37.87 -67.35 -34.84
C ARG A 673 37.20 -68.70 -34.62
N GLY A 674 37.99 -69.74 -34.37
CA GLY A 674 37.48 -71.10 -34.12
C GLY A 674 36.96 -71.37 -32.70
N GLY A 675 37.00 -70.38 -31.81
CA GLY A 675 36.58 -70.52 -30.40
C GLY A 675 37.40 -71.54 -29.60
N GLY A 676 38.60 -71.90 -30.07
CA GLY A 676 39.48 -72.91 -29.46
C GLY A 676 39.02 -74.37 -29.67
N THR A 677 38.04 -74.60 -30.55
CA THR A 677 37.49 -75.93 -30.82
C THR A 677 37.71 -76.35 -32.27
N VAL A 678 37.75 -77.65 -32.53
CA VAL A 678 37.91 -78.17 -33.90
C VAL A 678 36.67 -77.83 -34.75
N ASP A 679 35.48 -78.02 -34.19
CA ASP A 679 34.19 -77.71 -34.84
C ASP A 679 34.09 -76.22 -35.21
N GLY A 680 34.36 -75.33 -34.24
CA GLY A 680 34.39 -73.89 -34.49
C GLY A 680 35.46 -73.49 -35.51
N PHE A 681 36.64 -74.14 -35.50
CA PHE A 681 37.69 -73.89 -36.49
C PHE A 681 37.28 -74.27 -37.92
N VAL A 682 36.69 -75.46 -38.14
CA VAL A 682 36.27 -75.86 -39.49
C VAL A 682 35.12 -74.98 -40.00
N ASN A 683 34.21 -74.55 -39.13
CA ASN A 683 33.15 -73.62 -39.52
C ASN A 683 33.71 -72.24 -39.86
N ALA A 684 34.62 -71.68 -39.05
CA ALA A 684 35.24 -70.39 -39.30
C ALA A 684 35.98 -70.35 -40.64
N VAL A 685 36.71 -71.42 -41.00
CA VAL A 685 37.40 -71.51 -42.30
C VAL A 685 36.40 -71.49 -43.47
N TYR A 686 35.24 -72.12 -43.32
CA TYR A 686 34.19 -72.07 -44.35
C TYR A 686 33.55 -70.68 -44.44
N GLU A 687 33.32 -70.03 -43.30
CA GLU A 687 32.78 -68.67 -43.27
C GLU A 687 33.72 -67.67 -43.92
N ASP A 688 35.03 -67.73 -43.65
CA ASP A 688 35.99 -66.77 -44.20
C ASP A 688 36.45 -67.08 -45.63
N LEU A 689 36.44 -68.35 -46.08
CA LEU A 689 36.86 -68.70 -47.45
C LEU A 689 35.70 -68.82 -48.43
N LEU A 690 34.51 -69.18 -47.95
CA LEU A 690 33.37 -69.54 -48.81
C LEU A 690 32.11 -68.69 -48.55
N ASP A 691 32.18 -67.70 -47.65
CA ASP A 691 31.05 -66.84 -47.24
C ASP A 691 29.80 -67.60 -46.78
N ARG A 692 29.98 -68.81 -46.22
CA ARG A 692 28.88 -69.60 -45.71
C ARG A 692 29.30 -70.55 -44.59
N PRO A 693 28.38 -70.96 -43.71
CA PRO A 693 28.67 -72.00 -42.73
C PRO A 693 28.93 -73.36 -43.38
N ILE A 694 29.73 -74.18 -42.71
CA ILE A 694 29.92 -75.59 -43.08
C ILE A 694 28.65 -76.39 -42.77
N ASP A 695 28.31 -77.37 -43.61
CA ASP A 695 27.19 -78.25 -43.30
C ASP A 695 27.56 -79.27 -42.20
N ALA A 696 26.57 -79.68 -41.41
CA ALA A 696 26.78 -80.56 -40.26
C ALA A 696 27.42 -81.92 -40.62
N GLY A 697 27.26 -82.40 -41.87
CA GLY A 697 27.87 -83.65 -42.32
C GLY A 697 29.36 -83.50 -42.60
N ALA A 698 29.72 -82.46 -43.35
CA ALA A 698 31.12 -82.11 -43.62
C ALA A 698 31.87 -81.71 -42.35
N GLU A 699 31.25 -80.94 -41.46
CA GLU A 699 31.79 -80.56 -40.15
C GLU A 699 32.21 -81.79 -39.34
N ALA A 700 31.28 -82.73 -39.16
CA ALA A 700 31.54 -83.97 -38.43
C ALA A 700 32.65 -84.80 -39.11
N TYR A 701 32.72 -84.84 -40.44
CA TYR A 701 33.77 -85.55 -41.17
C TYR A 701 35.15 -84.95 -40.89
N TRP A 702 35.30 -83.64 -41.05
CA TRP A 702 36.57 -82.94 -40.88
C TRP A 702 37.03 -82.90 -39.43
N ALA A 703 36.10 -82.70 -38.49
CA ALA A 703 36.39 -82.74 -37.06
C ALA A 703 36.91 -84.11 -36.62
N ASN A 704 36.25 -85.19 -37.07
CA ASN A 704 36.72 -86.57 -36.81
C ASN A 704 38.05 -86.87 -37.53
N ALA A 705 38.31 -86.28 -38.70
CA ALA A 705 39.57 -86.44 -39.40
C ALA A 705 40.73 -85.79 -38.64
N MET A 706 40.53 -84.58 -38.10
CA MET A 706 41.52 -83.87 -37.28
C MET A 706 41.74 -84.55 -35.92
N ALA A 707 40.67 -84.95 -35.23
CA ALA A 707 40.78 -85.65 -33.94
C ALA A 707 41.51 -87.00 -34.05
N ALA A 708 41.35 -87.70 -35.17
CA ALA A 708 42.05 -88.95 -35.46
C ALA A 708 43.47 -88.76 -36.05
N GLY A 709 43.94 -87.51 -36.21
CA GLY A 709 45.25 -87.21 -36.79
C GLY A 709 45.38 -87.57 -38.28
N ARG A 710 44.26 -87.70 -39.01
CA ARG A 710 44.23 -88.03 -40.45
C ARG A 710 44.43 -86.81 -41.36
N THR A 711 44.19 -85.61 -40.83
CA THR A 711 44.45 -84.33 -41.50
C THR A 711 44.97 -83.32 -40.48
N THR A 712 45.72 -82.33 -40.94
CA THR A 712 46.16 -81.17 -40.14
C THR A 712 45.37 -79.91 -40.51
N ARG A 713 45.49 -78.83 -39.71
CA ARG A 713 44.87 -77.53 -40.04
C ARG A 713 45.32 -77.01 -41.42
N PRO A 714 46.63 -76.96 -41.76
CA PRO A 714 47.06 -76.54 -43.10
C PRO A 714 46.51 -77.41 -44.23
N GLN A 715 46.45 -78.73 -44.05
CA GLN A 715 45.95 -79.67 -45.07
C GLN A 715 44.45 -79.52 -45.31
N PHE A 716 43.68 -79.21 -44.26
CA PHE A 716 42.26 -78.92 -44.40
C PHE A 716 42.01 -77.59 -45.12
N ILE A 717 42.73 -76.52 -44.74
CA ILE A 717 42.63 -75.21 -45.40
C ILE A 717 42.98 -75.35 -46.89
N GLU A 718 44.06 -76.08 -47.20
CA GLU A 718 44.47 -76.35 -48.57
C GLU A 718 43.38 -77.09 -49.36
N ALA A 719 42.73 -78.10 -48.76
CA ALA A 719 41.64 -78.82 -49.41
C ALA A 719 40.43 -77.94 -49.72
N VAL A 720 40.13 -76.95 -48.87
CA VAL A 720 39.05 -75.97 -49.11
C VAL A 720 39.47 -74.99 -50.21
N MET A 721 40.69 -74.47 -50.17
CA MET A 721 41.23 -73.55 -51.17
C MET A 721 41.42 -74.17 -52.56
N GLN A 722 41.53 -75.49 -52.68
CA GLN A 722 41.59 -76.19 -53.96
C GLN A 722 40.21 -76.54 -54.53
N SER A 723 39.12 -76.12 -53.86
CA SER A 723 37.76 -76.39 -54.33
C SER A 723 37.32 -75.37 -55.38
N SER A 724 36.46 -75.81 -56.30
CA SER A 724 35.82 -74.91 -57.27
C SER A 724 34.97 -73.84 -56.60
N GLU A 725 34.49 -74.09 -55.38
CA GLU A 725 33.69 -73.14 -54.62
C GLU A 725 34.53 -71.95 -54.14
N TYR A 726 35.77 -72.19 -53.72
CA TYR A 726 36.70 -71.13 -53.38
C TYR A 726 37.06 -70.26 -54.60
N ASP A 727 37.34 -70.89 -55.75
CA ASP A 727 37.58 -70.14 -56.99
C ASP A 727 36.39 -69.25 -57.36
N HIS A 728 35.15 -69.74 -57.18
CA HIS A 728 33.95 -68.94 -57.42
C HIS A 728 33.89 -67.69 -56.52
N VAL A 729 34.20 -67.84 -55.23
CA VAL A 729 34.19 -66.73 -54.26
C VAL A 729 35.26 -65.71 -54.62
N VAL A 730 36.48 -66.14 -54.92
CA VAL A 730 37.58 -65.24 -55.33
C VAL A 730 37.21 -64.41 -56.55
N ILE A 731 36.61 -65.02 -57.58
CA ILE A 731 36.20 -64.28 -58.78
C ILE A 731 35.02 -63.35 -58.47
N GLN A 732 34.07 -63.80 -57.67
CA GLN A 732 32.95 -62.97 -57.24
C GLN A 732 33.44 -61.72 -56.49
N ASP A 733 34.42 -61.89 -55.60
CA ASP A 733 35.05 -60.80 -54.85
C ASP A 733 35.81 -59.84 -55.77
N PHE A 734 36.54 -60.34 -56.76
CA PHE A 734 37.18 -59.46 -57.74
C PHE A 734 36.17 -58.62 -58.52
N TYR A 735 35.04 -59.20 -58.92
CA TYR A 735 33.98 -58.46 -59.59
C TYR A 735 33.32 -57.42 -58.67
N MET A 736 33.01 -57.80 -57.43
CA MET A 736 32.40 -56.89 -56.46
C MET A 736 33.35 -55.76 -56.08
N THR A 737 34.63 -56.06 -55.91
CA THR A 737 35.65 -55.08 -55.51
C THR A 737 35.97 -54.13 -56.65
N TYR A 738 36.28 -54.65 -57.84
CA TYR A 738 36.89 -53.84 -58.90
C TYR A 738 35.92 -53.41 -60.01
N LEU A 739 34.75 -54.06 -60.13
CA LEU A 739 33.72 -53.70 -61.12
C LEU A 739 32.41 -53.24 -60.46
N HIS A 740 32.35 -53.26 -59.12
CA HIS A 740 31.19 -52.88 -58.30
C HIS A 740 29.89 -53.58 -58.70
N ARG A 741 29.99 -54.83 -59.16
CA ARG A 741 28.84 -55.66 -59.51
C ARG A 741 29.17 -57.14 -59.34
N PRO A 742 28.16 -58.02 -59.23
CA PRO A 742 28.41 -59.46 -59.25
C PRO A 742 28.91 -59.95 -60.61
N ALA A 743 29.70 -61.03 -60.61
CA ALA A 743 30.13 -61.70 -61.83
C ALA A 743 28.92 -62.25 -62.61
N ASP A 744 28.91 -62.05 -63.92
CA ASP A 744 27.93 -62.71 -64.78
C ASP A 744 28.35 -64.18 -65.03
N GLY A 745 27.39 -65.02 -65.43
CA GLY A 745 27.65 -66.46 -65.56
C GLY A 745 28.78 -66.81 -66.54
N SER A 746 29.02 -66.01 -67.57
CA SER A 746 30.16 -66.22 -68.49
C SER A 746 31.49 -65.80 -67.92
N GLY A 747 31.54 -64.62 -67.28
CA GLY A 747 32.74 -64.10 -66.63
C GLY A 747 33.18 -65.00 -65.48
N LEU A 748 32.24 -65.45 -64.65
CA LEU A 748 32.50 -66.34 -63.54
C LEU A 748 33.14 -67.65 -64.02
N THR A 749 32.50 -68.38 -64.95
CA THR A 749 33.03 -69.65 -65.46
C THR A 749 34.40 -69.51 -66.11
N MET A 750 34.61 -68.47 -66.92
CA MET A 750 35.87 -68.27 -67.63
C MET A 750 37.05 -68.12 -66.66
N TYR A 751 36.91 -67.26 -65.64
CA TYR A 751 38.00 -67.00 -64.71
C TYR A 751 38.17 -68.11 -63.67
N THR A 752 37.10 -68.80 -63.26
CA THR A 752 37.23 -69.98 -62.39
C THR A 752 37.94 -71.13 -63.11
N ASP A 753 37.70 -71.34 -64.41
CA ASP A 753 38.41 -72.35 -65.20
C ASP A 753 39.91 -72.03 -65.32
N GLN A 754 40.28 -70.74 -65.37
CA GLN A 754 41.68 -70.31 -65.36
C GLN A 754 42.36 -70.60 -64.01
N LEU A 755 41.70 -70.26 -62.88
CA LEU A 755 42.22 -70.57 -61.54
C LEU A 755 42.41 -72.07 -61.35
N ALA A 756 41.42 -72.88 -61.78
CA ALA A 756 41.51 -74.34 -61.74
C ALA A 756 42.63 -74.92 -62.62
N ALA A 757 43.03 -74.20 -63.68
CA ALA A 757 44.18 -74.56 -64.53
C ALA A 757 45.54 -74.12 -63.94
N GLY A 758 45.55 -73.48 -62.78
CA GLY A 758 46.75 -73.02 -62.08
C GLY A 758 47.23 -71.63 -62.49
N VAL A 759 46.38 -70.83 -63.15
CA VAL A 759 46.68 -69.42 -63.43
C VAL A 759 46.71 -68.66 -62.10
N PRO A 760 47.78 -67.90 -61.80
CA PRO A 760 47.87 -67.10 -60.58
C PRO A 760 46.74 -66.05 -60.46
N GLN A 761 46.22 -65.84 -59.25
CA GLN A 761 45.13 -64.88 -59.00
C GLN A 761 45.45 -63.45 -59.44
N ASN A 762 46.71 -63.01 -59.36
CA ASN A 762 47.13 -61.69 -59.81
C ASN A 762 47.08 -61.51 -61.33
N GLU A 763 47.26 -62.59 -62.10
CA GLU A 763 47.11 -62.58 -63.55
C GLU A 763 45.63 -62.44 -63.93
N VAL A 764 44.76 -63.21 -63.25
CA VAL A 764 43.30 -63.09 -63.40
C VAL A 764 42.79 -61.70 -63.03
N LEU A 765 43.26 -61.13 -61.92
CA LEU A 765 42.95 -59.76 -61.51
C LEU A 765 43.37 -58.74 -62.58
N ALA A 766 44.56 -58.90 -63.16
CA ALA A 766 45.03 -58.01 -64.23
C ALA A 766 44.16 -58.11 -65.49
N GLU A 767 43.62 -59.28 -65.82
CA GLU A 767 42.65 -59.44 -66.91
C GLU A 767 41.34 -58.70 -66.63
N ILE A 768 40.82 -58.77 -65.40
CA ILE A 768 39.59 -58.08 -64.98
C ILE A 768 39.78 -56.56 -65.01
N LEU A 769 40.85 -56.05 -64.41
CA LEU A 769 41.20 -54.62 -64.45
C LEU A 769 41.48 -54.17 -65.89
N GLY A 770 42.07 -55.02 -66.72
CA GLY A 770 42.33 -54.77 -68.13
C GLY A 770 41.10 -54.83 -69.04
N SER A 771 39.92 -55.20 -68.53
CA SER A 771 38.71 -55.42 -69.31
C SER A 771 38.11 -54.13 -69.87
N SER A 772 37.39 -54.20 -70.99
CA SER A 772 36.67 -53.03 -71.55
C SER A 772 35.64 -52.44 -70.60
N GLU A 773 35.08 -53.25 -69.71
CA GLU A 773 34.12 -52.81 -68.72
C GLU A 773 34.76 -51.87 -67.70
N PHE A 774 35.83 -52.31 -67.03
CA PHE A 774 36.56 -51.47 -66.08
C PHE A 774 36.93 -50.13 -66.71
N PHE A 775 37.49 -50.16 -67.92
CA PHE A 775 37.85 -48.93 -68.63
C PHE A 775 36.67 -48.03 -68.93
N SER A 776 35.50 -48.58 -69.29
CA SER A 776 34.31 -47.76 -69.51
C SER A 776 33.80 -47.08 -68.24
N GLN A 777 33.89 -47.75 -67.08
CA GLN A 777 33.49 -47.18 -65.78
C GLN A 777 34.37 -46.01 -65.34
N VAL A 778 35.64 -46.01 -65.75
CA VAL A 778 36.64 -45.01 -65.32
C VAL A 778 36.90 -43.93 -66.38
N SER A 779 36.54 -44.17 -67.64
CA SER A 779 36.78 -43.23 -68.76
C SER A 779 35.60 -42.31 -69.10
N THR A 780 34.47 -42.44 -68.41
CA THR A 780 33.33 -41.49 -68.49
C THR A 780 33.30 -40.63 -67.26
#